data_AF-A0A1E1K0L7-F1
#
_entry.id   AF-A0A1E1K0L7-F1
#
_cell.length_a   1.000
_cell.length_b   1.000
_cell.length_c   1.000
_cell.angle_alpha   90.00
_cell.angle_beta   90.00
_cell.angle_gamma   90.00
#
_symmetry.space_group_name_H-M   'P 1'
#
loop_
_entity.id
_entity.type
_entity.pdbx_description
1 polymer ?
#
loop_
_entity_poly.entity_id
_entity_poly.type
_entity_poly.pdbx_seq_one_letter_code
_entity_poly.pdbx_strand_id
1 'polypeptide(L)'
;MAPPPSSTRDASFLSPLHYDDDASSIHSERSDQDSDSEDDEVLMGARTSADIRAHDRSVLLEEEERDKLLEDSRRRGRRGSSLAMRNPLVRNPLKGLFSKSYAELPSAGTEMEEVGVGPVPAIGSGSAKGVKKQRRRERRNKKKAKLMAKAERGEDGQLMYEMEEGGLKEDSETGASSETEGSDEADRRGLKGLQDDKIKRRRSWRRWFFIHLLIAVGFSILVLGAWKLSLHRKSAVPVQTMRSNGSAIFAPTTVLISLDGFRADFLKRGITPRLNALVKEGVSPIYMNPSFPSVTFPNHYTLVTGLYPESHGVVGNTFWDADLKEEFYYTHPNALQPKWWGGEPLWVTAENQGIRTAIHMWPGSEAHIMDIEPAFLDVYNGKEPLDNKVRRILELLDKPGQENQLAEIVDMRPQLIAAYVPNVDADGHKYGPNSTEIRVTINDVDTMLDHLFLGLEARNLTDIVNVVVVSDHGMATTDITRLIQLEDLIDMSLIEHTDGWPLYGLRPKNTADLHPLYDKLQKHAVTNPGFHVYLRDENMPERYHFSKNERIAPLWIVPTTGWAIVTKEEFDVADGIQHGKTYSPKGLHGYDHEHPLMRAIFIARGPAFPHAPNSRVEPFQNIEVYNIICDSLNLVPNPNNGTIRLPLKTVGTHTQETSLEEPGDPEAPKSSSASAIPSTIPTSSPSSPSSEPSQTSSQPSLHTGPPSSIPDPRPDAVISIPPLEASSAADPGEFSPVLVGVDEPVPETERPVVNDESKMTDKEKTFWKWFKDRLDKVKGWFAGKGKDSKGKEGENKEGKSGNVKESRR
;
A
#
# COMPACT_ATOMS: atom_id res chain seq x y z
N MET A 1 6.74 -42.21 58.93
CA MET A 1 5.84 -43.37 58.75
C MET A 1 5.92 -43.83 57.29
N ALA A 2 5.54 -45.08 57.00
CA ALA A 2 6.03 -45.82 55.84
C ALA A 2 5.25 -45.62 54.51
N PRO A 3 5.82 -46.04 53.35
CA PRO A 3 5.29 -45.76 52.00
C PRO A 3 4.89 -47.05 51.22
N PRO A 4 5.27 -47.35 49.94
CA PRO A 4 4.32 -47.67 48.86
C PRO A 4 4.47 -49.10 48.27
N PRO A 5 3.82 -49.41 47.12
CA PRO A 5 4.55 -49.58 45.82
C PRO A 5 3.78 -48.92 44.64
N SER A 6 4.33 -48.41 43.51
CA SER A 6 5.38 -48.85 42.55
C SER A 6 4.98 -50.03 41.63
N SER A 7 5.38 -50.17 40.35
CA SER A 7 5.72 -49.23 39.24
C SER A 7 6.13 -50.02 37.97
N THR A 8 5.63 -49.69 36.78
CA THR A 8 6.22 -49.95 35.43
C THR A 8 5.57 -48.92 34.47
N ARG A 9 6.20 -48.03 33.70
CA ARG A 9 7.55 -47.91 33.09
C ARG A 9 7.93 -49.03 32.14
N ASP A 10 8.55 -48.81 30.98
CA ASP A 10 8.77 -47.61 30.12
C ASP A 10 9.31 -48.15 28.78
N ALA A 11 8.81 -47.70 27.62
CA ALA A 11 9.49 -47.87 26.30
C ALA A 11 8.78 -47.11 25.17
N SER A 12 8.97 -45.79 25.09
CA SER A 12 8.61 -44.98 23.91
C SER A 12 9.86 -44.27 23.40
N PHE A 13 10.71 -45.01 22.69
CA PHE A 13 11.87 -44.44 21.97
C PHE A 13 11.59 -44.29 20.48
N LEU A 14 12.18 -43.25 19.91
CA LEU A 14 11.86 -42.70 18.59
C LEU A 14 12.59 -43.43 17.45
N SER A 15 11.84 -43.72 16.36
CA SER A 15 12.29 -43.75 14.95
C SER A 15 13.29 -44.86 14.51
N PRO A 16 13.49 -45.07 13.19
CA PRO A 16 12.61 -44.90 12.02
C PRO A 16 12.46 -46.23 11.21
N LEU A 17 12.00 -46.17 9.94
CA LEU A 17 11.81 -47.24 8.93
C LEU A 17 10.44 -47.94 9.05
N HIS A 18 9.51 -47.87 8.09
CA HIS A 18 9.65 -48.04 6.64
C HIS A 18 8.60 -47.22 5.85
N TYR A 19 8.95 -46.83 4.62
CA TYR A 19 7.98 -46.50 3.58
C TYR A 19 7.24 -47.78 3.16
N ASP A 20 5.96 -47.66 2.80
CA ASP A 20 5.20 -48.73 2.14
C ASP A 20 5.11 -48.44 0.63
N ASP A 21 5.20 -49.49 -0.18
CA ASP A 21 5.33 -49.47 -1.64
C ASP A 21 4.14 -50.21 -2.27
N ASP A 22 3.10 -49.50 -2.68
CA ASP A 22 1.93 -50.08 -3.34
C ASP A 22 1.51 -49.36 -4.64
N ALA A 23 2.43 -49.27 -5.60
CA ALA A 23 2.11 -48.87 -6.97
C ALA A 23 2.66 -49.82 -8.06
N SER A 24 1.75 -50.66 -8.58
CA SER A 24 1.76 -51.34 -9.88
C SER A 24 2.48 -52.69 -10.04
N SER A 25 1.83 -53.56 -10.82
CA SER A 25 2.09 -55.00 -10.89
C SER A 25 2.97 -55.41 -12.06
N ILE A 26 3.79 -56.43 -11.80
CA ILE A 26 4.69 -57.09 -12.74
C ILE A 26 3.91 -57.78 -13.87
N HIS A 27 4.28 -57.50 -15.12
CA HIS A 27 4.29 -58.49 -16.19
C HIS A 27 5.73 -58.71 -16.63
N SER A 28 6.28 -59.89 -16.35
CA SER A 28 7.60 -60.32 -16.81
C SER A 28 7.53 -61.73 -17.38
N GLU A 29 7.80 -61.87 -18.67
CA GLU A 29 8.59 -63.00 -19.21
C GLU A 29 9.30 -62.55 -20.49
N ARG A 30 10.64 -62.74 -20.50
CA ARG A 30 11.56 -62.88 -21.65
C ARG A 30 11.74 -61.66 -22.58
N SER A 31 12.92 -61.03 -22.55
CA SER A 31 14.20 -61.39 -23.23
C SER A 31 14.30 -60.72 -24.61
N ASP A 32 15.42 -60.19 -25.10
CA ASP A 32 16.83 -60.23 -24.66
C ASP A 32 17.53 -58.86 -24.91
N GLN A 33 18.72 -58.68 -24.31
CA GLN A 33 19.91 -57.93 -24.78
C GLN A 33 19.76 -56.65 -25.63
N ASP A 34 20.31 -55.51 -25.17
CA ASP A 34 21.65 -55.08 -25.62
C ASP A 34 22.20 -53.89 -24.79
N SER A 35 23.48 -53.54 -25.01
CA SER A 35 24.29 -52.61 -24.20
C SER A 35 24.03 -51.12 -24.42
N ASP A 36 24.09 -50.33 -23.35
CA ASP A 36 24.14 -48.87 -23.40
C ASP A 36 25.41 -48.35 -24.09
N SER A 37 25.22 -47.49 -25.08
CA SER A 37 26.30 -46.77 -25.79
C SER A 37 25.99 -45.26 -25.94
N GLU A 38 25.15 -44.70 -25.07
CA GLU A 38 24.66 -43.32 -25.20
C GLU A 38 25.69 -42.25 -24.79
N ASP A 39 26.74 -42.62 -24.04
CA ASP A 39 27.83 -41.69 -23.68
C ASP A 39 28.73 -41.28 -24.87
N ASP A 40 28.75 -42.06 -25.96
CA ASP A 40 29.56 -41.76 -27.16
C ASP A 40 28.88 -40.74 -28.12
N GLU A 41 27.55 -40.57 -28.05
CA GLU A 41 26.83 -39.70 -29.01
C GLU A 41 26.98 -38.20 -28.71
N VAL A 42 27.34 -37.83 -27.47
CA VAL A 42 27.54 -36.42 -27.06
C VAL A 42 28.80 -35.82 -27.68
N LEU A 43 29.79 -36.63 -28.07
CA LEU A 43 31.04 -36.17 -28.70
C LEU A 43 30.97 -36.04 -30.24
N MET A 44 29.96 -36.62 -30.89
CA MET A 44 29.79 -36.57 -32.35
C MET A 44 28.97 -35.36 -32.84
N GLY A 45 28.49 -34.50 -31.93
CA GLY A 45 27.76 -33.25 -32.23
C GLY A 45 28.60 -32.06 -32.71
N ALA A 46 29.90 -32.24 -32.97
CA ALA A 46 30.83 -31.17 -33.36
C ALA A 46 30.53 -30.65 -34.79
N ARG A 47 29.76 -29.55 -34.87
CA ARG A 47 29.42 -28.85 -36.13
C ARG A 47 30.67 -28.57 -36.95
N THR A 48 30.66 -28.94 -38.23
CA THR A 48 31.82 -28.71 -39.10
C THR A 48 32.07 -27.20 -39.28
N SER A 49 33.32 -26.83 -39.56
CA SER A 49 33.67 -25.43 -39.84
C SER A 49 32.96 -24.86 -41.09
N ALA A 50 32.37 -25.72 -41.93
CA ALA A 50 31.51 -25.32 -43.05
C ALA A 50 30.08 -24.97 -42.59
N ASP A 51 29.49 -25.76 -41.69
CA ASP A 51 28.13 -25.53 -41.17
C ASP A 51 28.04 -24.23 -40.36
N ILE A 52 29.07 -23.93 -39.56
CA ILE A 52 29.16 -22.67 -38.82
C ILE A 52 29.19 -21.46 -39.79
N ARG A 53 29.94 -21.56 -40.89
CA ARG A 53 29.99 -20.51 -41.93
C ARG A 53 28.67 -20.38 -42.71
N ALA A 54 27.94 -21.48 -42.91
CA ALA A 54 26.62 -21.45 -43.53
C ALA A 54 25.58 -20.74 -42.64
N HIS A 55 25.61 -21.02 -41.33
CA HIS A 55 24.74 -20.38 -40.34
C HIS A 55 25.05 -18.88 -40.16
N ASP A 56 26.31 -18.50 -40.02
CA ASP A 56 26.71 -17.08 -39.96
C ASP A 56 26.27 -16.31 -41.22
N ARG A 57 26.28 -16.97 -42.39
CA ARG A 57 25.80 -16.38 -43.64
C ARG A 57 24.29 -16.19 -43.67
N SER A 58 23.49 -17.14 -43.15
CA SER A 58 22.03 -16.99 -43.12
C SER A 58 21.59 -15.88 -42.17
N VAL A 59 22.18 -15.81 -40.97
CA VAL A 59 21.86 -14.75 -39.98
C VAL A 59 22.16 -13.35 -40.53
N LEU A 60 23.26 -13.18 -41.27
CA LEU A 60 23.60 -11.90 -41.89
C LEU A 60 22.63 -11.50 -43.03
N LEU A 61 22.07 -12.46 -43.77
CA LEU A 61 21.07 -12.19 -44.80
C LEU A 61 19.71 -11.79 -44.19
N GLU A 62 19.31 -12.43 -43.08
CA GLU A 62 18.09 -12.07 -42.35
C GLU A 62 18.19 -10.67 -41.70
N GLU A 63 19.35 -10.31 -41.12
CA GLU A 63 19.57 -8.92 -40.65
C GLU A 63 19.45 -7.91 -41.81
N GLU A 64 19.99 -8.23 -43.00
CA GLU A 64 19.96 -7.35 -44.17
C GLU A 64 18.56 -7.19 -44.78
N GLU A 65 17.75 -8.26 -44.85
CA GLU A 65 16.34 -8.15 -45.26
C GLU A 65 15.52 -7.32 -44.26
N ARG A 66 15.75 -7.48 -42.96
CA ARG A 66 15.02 -6.75 -41.92
C ARG A 66 15.31 -5.24 -41.95
N ASP A 67 16.58 -4.86 -42.14
CA ASP A 67 16.96 -3.45 -42.28
C ASP A 67 16.43 -2.86 -43.60
N LYS A 68 16.41 -3.63 -44.70
CA LYS A 68 15.83 -3.21 -45.98
C LYS A 68 14.32 -2.96 -45.88
N LEU A 69 13.57 -3.82 -45.18
CA LEU A 69 12.14 -3.62 -44.90
C LEU A 69 11.88 -2.34 -44.07
N LEU A 70 12.77 -2.01 -43.12
CA LEU A 70 12.70 -0.77 -42.34
C LEU A 70 13.00 0.48 -43.17
N GLU A 71 13.89 0.41 -44.17
CA GLU A 71 14.12 1.51 -45.12
C GLU A 71 12.96 1.68 -46.11
N ASP A 72 12.39 0.59 -46.65
CA ASP A 72 11.24 0.67 -47.57
C ASP A 72 9.94 1.13 -46.87
N SER A 73 9.74 0.75 -45.62
CA SER A 73 8.71 1.32 -44.74
C SER A 73 8.82 2.85 -44.64
N ARG A 74 10.03 3.36 -44.38
CA ARG A 74 10.34 4.80 -44.31
C ARG A 74 10.21 5.52 -45.66
N ARG A 75 10.49 4.84 -46.78
CA ARG A 75 10.27 5.39 -48.13
C ARG A 75 8.78 5.48 -48.49
N ARG A 76 7.96 4.49 -48.11
CA ARG A 76 6.49 4.52 -48.34
C ARG A 76 5.80 5.62 -47.55
N GLY A 77 6.23 5.90 -46.32
CA GLY A 77 5.72 7.02 -45.51
C GLY A 77 5.97 8.42 -46.09
N ARG A 78 6.79 8.56 -47.14
CA ARG A 78 7.23 9.86 -47.70
C ARG A 78 6.64 10.20 -49.08
N ARG A 79 5.67 9.42 -49.58
CA ARG A 79 5.20 9.51 -50.99
C ARG A 79 3.68 9.66 -51.21
N GLY A 80 2.91 10.01 -50.17
CA GLY A 80 1.44 10.13 -50.23
C GLY A 80 0.90 11.52 -49.90
N SER A 81 1.04 12.51 -50.80
CA SER A 81 0.32 13.81 -50.70
C SER A 81 0.37 14.64 -51.99
N SER A 82 -0.20 14.16 -53.11
CA SER A 82 -0.54 15.02 -54.26
C SER A 82 -1.44 14.32 -55.29
N LEU A 83 -2.74 14.60 -55.28
CA LEU A 83 -3.66 14.77 -56.43
C LEU A 83 -5.12 14.64 -55.95
N ALA A 84 -6.01 15.45 -56.52
CA ALA A 84 -7.41 15.53 -56.16
C ALA A 84 -8.30 15.60 -57.41
N MET A 85 -9.46 14.91 -57.41
CA MET A 85 -10.57 15.27 -58.30
C MET A 85 -11.95 14.75 -57.84
N ARG A 86 -12.84 15.71 -57.54
CA ARG A 86 -14.32 15.78 -57.66
C ARG A 86 -15.21 14.50 -57.68
N ASN A 87 -16.02 14.37 -56.60
CA ASN A 87 -17.52 14.35 -56.52
C ASN A 87 -18.41 13.54 -57.52
N PRO A 88 -19.70 13.24 -57.16
CA PRO A 88 -20.33 13.12 -55.83
C PRO A 88 -21.29 11.90 -55.66
N LEU A 89 -21.45 11.37 -54.44
CA LEU A 89 -22.71 10.93 -53.79
C LEU A 89 -22.41 10.12 -52.51
N VAL A 90 -23.42 10.00 -51.63
CA VAL A 90 -23.41 9.31 -50.31
C VAL A 90 -22.57 10.01 -49.22
N ARG A 91 -23.28 10.73 -48.33
CA ARG A 91 -22.78 11.16 -47.01
C ARG A 91 -22.80 9.97 -46.04
N ASN A 92 -21.77 9.82 -45.20
CA ASN A 92 -21.90 9.14 -43.92
C ASN A 92 -20.98 9.80 -42.87
N PRO A 93 -21.45 10.17 -41.66
CA PRO A 93 -20.75 11.12 -40.79
C PRO A 93 -19.91 10.44 -39.70
N LEU A 94 -18.72 9.91 -40.04
CA LEU A 94 -17.78 9.33 -39.05
C LEU A 94 -16.30 9.54 -39.43
N LYS A 95 -15.92 10.79 -39.75
CA LYS A 95 -14.50 11.22 -39.85
C LYS A 95 -14.33 12.64 -39.32
N GLY A 96 -14.09 12.74 -38.02
CA GLY A 96 -13.79 13.98 -37.33
C GLY A 96 -13.11 13.69 -36.00
N LEU A 97 -11.84 13.26 -36.07
CA LEU A 97 -10.78 13.36 -35.04
C LEU A 97 -9.51 12.70 -35.60
N PHE A 98 -8.34 13.15 -35.15
CA PHE A 98 -6.99 12.72 -35.57
C PHE A 98 -6.56 13.10 -37.00
N SER A 99 -6.39 14.41 -37.24
CA SER A 99 -5.47 14.90 -38.28
C SER A 99 -4.60 16.07 -37.82
N LYS A 100 -3.38 15.76 -37.35
CA LYS A 100 -2.15 16.61 -37.39
C LYS A 100 -2.22 17.94 -36.57
N SER A 101 -1.11 18.62 -36.26
CA SER A 101 0.29 18.44 -36.66
C SER A 101 1.28 18.85 -35.57
N TYR A 102 2.49 18.29 -35.62
CA TYR A 102 3.72 18.87 -35.04
C TYR A 102 4.52 19.54 -36.17
N ALA A 103 5.38 20.52 -35.82
CA ALA A 103 6.13 21.44 -36.71
C ALA A 103 5.26 22.61 -37.25
N GLU A 104 5.78 23.84 -37.42
CA GLU A 104 7.17 24.34 -37.37
C GLU A 104 7.17 25.85 -37.01
N LEU A 105 8.26 26.40 -36.44
CA LEU A 105 8.44 27.85 -36.20
C LEU A 105 9.39 28.47 -37.25
N PRO A 106 9.23 29.76 -37.60
CA PRO A 106 9.86 30.37 -38.79
C PRO A 106 11.28 30.93 -38.55
N SER A 107 11.97 31.26 -39.64
CA SER A 107 13.27 31.95 -39.64
C SER A 107 13.38 32.99 -40.78
N ALA A 108 13.64 34.25 -40.41
CA ALA A 108 14.24 35.38 -41.16
C ALA A 108 14.05 36.66 -40.29
N GLY A 109 14.95 37.65 -40.21
CA GLY A 109 16.33 37.77 -40.68
C GLY A 109 17.01 39.04 -40.12
N THR A 110 18.34 39.00 -40.03
CA THR A 110 19.34 40.06 -40.35
C THR A 110 19.12 41.54 -39.96
N GLU A 111 19.97 42.10 -39.09
CA GLU A 111 20.93 43.20 -39.43
C GLU A 111 21.98 43.48 -38.30
N MET A 112 22.96 44.34 -38.63
CA MET A 112 24.30 44.57 -38.00
C MET A 112 24.27 45.18 -36.57
N GLU A 113 25.34 45.27 -35.74
CA GLU A 113 26.76 45.63 -36.01
C GLU A 113 27.76 45.11 -34.91
N GLU A 114 29.04 45.52 -34.98
CA GLU A 114 30.26 45.00 -34.28
C GLU A 114 30.27 45.13 -32.72
N VAL A 115 31.17 44.54 -31.88
CA VAL A 115 32.65 44.42 -31.90
C VAL A 115 33.14 43.32 -30.92
N GLY A 116 34.26 42.60 -31.21
CA GLY A 116 35.29 42.35 -30.16
C GLY A 116 35.69 40.93 -29.70
N VAL A 117 36.72 40.36 -30.35
CA VAL A 117 37.86 39.57 -29.77
C VAL A 117 37.64 38.25 -28.99
N GLY A 118 38.06 37.14 -29.62
CA GLY A 118 39.07 36.21 -29.06
C GLY A 118 38.61 34.95 -28.30
N PRO A 119 39.32 33.79 -28.38
CA PRO A 119 38.64 32.48 -28.31
C PRO A 119 39.17 31.44 -27.31
N VAL A 120 38.29 30.78 -26.56
CA VAL A 120 38.47 29.41 -26.02
C VAL A 120 37.11 28.68 -26.01
N PRO A 121 36.97 27.43 -26.52
CA PRO A 121 35.66 26.79 -26.69
C PRO A 121 35.17 26.01 -25.44
N ALA A 122 33.91 26.26 -25.06
CA ALA A 122 33.18 25.44 -24.09
C ALA A 122 32.38 24.31 -24.77
N ILE A 123 32.24 23.17 -24.08
CA ILE A 123 31.74 21.90 -24.64
C ILE A 123 30.21 21.82 -24.54
N GLY A 124 29.53 21.78 -25.70
CA GLY A 124 28.08 21.54 -25.81
C GLY A 124 27.72 20.07 -26.07
N SER A 125 26.85 19.49 -25.24
CA SER A 125 26.59 18.04 -25.13
C SER A 125 25.68 17.40 -26.20
N GLY A 126 25.61 17.94 -27.42
CA GLY A 126 24.75 17.43 -28.51
C GLY A 126 25.36 16.33 -29.39
N SER A 127 26.69 16.33 -29.60
CA SER A 127 27.34 15.51 -30.64
C SER A 127 27.58 14.03 -30.27
N ALA A 128 27.62 13.72 -28.97
CA ALA A 128 28.13 12.43 -28.47
C ALA A 128 27.32 11.19 -28.90
N LYS A 129 25.99 11.31 -29.12
CA LYS A 129 25.14 10.18 -29.55
C LYS A 129 25.33 9.83 -31.04
N GLY A 130 25.52 10.84 -31.90
CA GLY A 130 25.81 10.63 -33.33
C GLY A 130 27.17 9.96 -33.55
N VAL A 131 28.23 10.53 -32.95
CA VAL A 131 29.60 10.03 -33.09
C VAL A 131 29.77 8.62 -32.50
N LYS A 132 29.11 8.29 -31.37
CA LYS A 132 29.10 6.91 -30.84
C LYS A 132 28.42 5.91 -31.79
N LYS A 133 27.34 6.30 -32.47
CA LYS A 133 26.66 5.44 -33.46
C LYS A 133 27.52 5.23 -34.71
N GLN A 134 28.20 6.27 -35.19
CA GLN A 134 29.10 6.22 -36.33
C GLN A 134 30.34 5.34 -36.05
N ARG A 135 31.00 5.51 -34.89
CA ARG A 135 32.09 4.62 -34.43
C ARG A 135 31.68 3.16 -34.28
N ARG A 136 30.43 2.85 -33.87
CA ARG A 136 29.92 1.46 -33.85
C ARG A 136 29.77 0.89 -35.27
N ARG A 137 29.27 1.67 -36.23
CA ARG A 137 29.13 1.27 -37.65
C ARG A 137 30.50 1.03 -38.29
N GLU A 138 31.46 1.92 -38.05
CA GLU A 138 32.86 1.76 -38.51
C GLU A 138 33.54 0.52 -37.91
N ARG A 139 33.36 0.25 -36.61
CA ARG A 139 33.88 -0.99 -35.99
C ARG A 139 33.26 -2.25 -36.62
N ARG A 140 31.94 -2.28 -36.89
CA ARG A 140 31.30 -3.40 -37.60
C ARG A 140 31.86 -3.55 -39.02
N ASN A 141 31.98 -2.47 -39.79
CA ASN A 141 32.56 -2.52 -41.14
C ASN A 141 34.03 -2.97 -41.14
N LYS A 142 34.86 -2.51 -40.19
CA LYS A 142 36.26 -2.92 -40.07
C LYS A 142 36.40 -4.39 -39.64
N LYS A 143 35.47 -4.92 -38.81
CA LYS A 143 35.38 -6.37 -38.50
C LYS A 143 34.93 -7.18 -39.72
N LYS A 144 33.94 -6.72 -40.48
CA LYS A 144 33.49 -7.34 -41.75
C LYS A 144 34.62 -7.41 -42.76
N ALA A 145 35.33 -6.31 -42.99
CA ALA A 145 36.48 -6.26 -43.89
C ALA A 145 37.63 -7.20 -43.45
N LYS A 146 37.93 -7.27 -42.14
CA LYS A 146 38.95 -8.19 -41.62
C LYS A 146 38.55 -9.67 -41.75
N LEU A 147 37.26 -10.01 -41.66
CA LEU A 147 36.76 -11.37 -41.88
C LEU A 147 36.76 -11.75 -43.37
N MET A 148 36.33 -10.85 -44.26
CA MET A 148 36.40 -11.07 -45.71
C MET A 148 37.85 -11.23 -46.18
N ALA A 149 38.77 -10.35 -45.75
CA ALA A 149 40.19 -10.46 -46.08
C ALA A 149 40.88 -11.71 -45.50
N LYS A 150 40.30 -12.35 -44.47
CA LYS A 150 40.76 -13.64 -43.92
C LYS A 150 40.07 -14.85 -44.59
N ALA A 151 39.04 -14.60 -45.40
CA ALA A 151 38.40 -15.61 -46.26
C ALA A 151 38.93 -15.57 -47.70
N GLU A 152 39.42 -14.41 -48.17
CA GLU A 152 40.03 -14.23 -49.50
C GLU A 152 41.53 -14.60 -49.55
N ARG A 153 42.23 -14.64 -48.40
CA ARG A 153 43.59 -15.21 -48.30
C ARG A 153 43.55 -16.66 -47.84
N GLY A 154 43.05 -17.52 -48.73
CA GLY A 154 43.28 -18.96 -48.70
C GLY A 154 44.39 -19.33 -49.67
N GLU A 155 45.54 -18.67 -49.58
CA GLU A 155 46.76 -19.04 -50.31
C GLU A 155 47.56 -20.05 -49.48
N ASP A 156 47.80 -21.21 -50.08
CA ASP A 156 49.09 -21.89 -50.19
C ASP A 156 49.90 -22.21 -48.91
N GLY A 157 50.03 -23.51 -48.67
CA GLY A 157 51.34 -24.11 -48.37
C GLY A 157 52.08 -23.68 -47.09
N GLN A 158 51.58 -24.09 -45.93
CA GLN A 158 52.43 -24.39 -44.77
C GLN A 158 52.12 -25.82 -44.30
N LEU A 159 52.83 -26.80 -44.88
CA LEU A 159 54.03 -27.43 -44.28
C LEU A 159 53.66 -28.23 -43.02
N MET A 160 53.38 -29.53 -43.13
CA MET A 160 54.42 -30.59 -43.15
C MET A 160 55.47 -30.39 -42.07
N TYR A 161 55.22 -30.95 -40.88
CA TYR A 161 56.27 -31.46 -40.00
C TYR A 161 55.75 -32.57 -39.06
N GLU A 162 55.25 -33.65 -39.65
CA GLU A 162 55.14 -34.96 -38.99
C GLU A 162 55.80 -36.01 -39.88
N MET A 163 57.15 -36.00 -39.94
CA MET A 163 57.92 -37.19 -40.35
C MET A 163 59.39 -37.14 -39.87
N GLU A 164 59.59 -37.54 -38.61
CA GLU A 164 60.74 -38.25 -38.04
C GLU A 164 60.25 -38.67 -36.64
N GLU A 165 60.34 -39.91 -36.17
CA GLU A 165 61.17 -41.08 -36.51
C GLU A 165 60.27 -42.26 -36.97
N GLY A 166 60.67 -43.35 -37.65
CA GLY A 166 61.99 -43.84 -38.08
C GLY A 166 62.00 -45.39 -38.02
N GLY A 167 62.22 -46.10 -39.14
CA GLY A 167 62.27 -47.59 -39.14
C GLY A 167 62.34 -48.26 -40.53
N LEU A 168 63.50 -48.85 -40.87
CA LEU A 168 63.84 -49.39 -42.20
C LEU A 168 63.28 -50.78 -42.57
N LYS A 169 62.91 -50.96 -43.86
CA LYS A 169 63.41 -51.96 -44.86
C LYS A 169 62.48 -51.97 -46.10
N GLU A 170 62.94 -51.75 -47.34
CA GLU A 170 63.66 -52.69 -48.26
C GLU A 170 62.80 -53.95 -48.58
N ASP A 171 62.39 -54.29 -49.82
CA ASP A 171 62.91 -53.98 -51.17
C ASP A 171 61.86 -54.08 -52.32
N SER A 172 62.21 -53.55 -53.52
CA SER A 172 61.71 -53.88 -54.90
C SER A 172 60.22 -53.64 -55.24
N GLU A 173 59.79 -52.86 -56.25
CA GLU A 173 60.04 -52.76 -57.71
C GLU A 173 59.00 -53.49 -58.61
N THR A 174 58.54 -52.79 -59.67
CA THR A 174 57.65 -53.25 -60.79
C THR A 174 56.20 -53.64 -60.43
N GLY A 175 55.17 -53.62 -61.30
CA GLY A 175 54.96 -53.19 -62.70
C GLY A 175 53.43 -53.12 -62.96
N ALA A 176 52.87 -52.19 -63.74
CA ALA A 176 52.62 -52.26 -65.20
C ALA A 176 51.61 -53.34 -65.69
N SER A 177 50.49 -52.89 -66.31
CA SER A 177 49.50 -53.69 -67.09
C SER A 177 48.69 -54.77 -66.34
N SER A 178 47.54 -55.27 -66.81
CA SER A 178 46.63 -54.91 -67.94
C SER A 178 45.26 -55.58 -67.73
N GLU A 179 44.24 -55.14 -68.48
CA GLU A 179 43.10 -55.91 -69.01
C GLU A 179 42.65 -57.22 -68.31
N THR A 180 41.37 -57.31 -67.92
CA THR A 180 40.40 -58.21 -68.58
C THR A 180 38.96 -57.95 -68.13
N GLU A 181 38.02 -58.53 -68.86
CA GLU A 181 36.59 -58.21 -68.88
C GLU A 181 35.77 -58.83 -67.74
N GLY A 182 34.59 -58.25 -67.49
CA GLY A 182 33.38 -59.04 -67.25
C GLY A 182 33.06 -59.46 -65.81
N SER A 183 32.27 -58.63 -65.12
CA SER A 183 31.03 -59.13 -64.53
C SER A 183 29.98 -58.02 -64.51
N ASP A 184 28.90 -58.25 -65.25
CA ASP A 184 27.63 -57.56 -65.11
C ASP A 184 26.98 -57.81 -63.73
N GLU A 185 25.73 -57.33 -63.57
CA GLU A 185 24.76 -57.69 -62.52
C GLU A 185 24.69 -56.84 -61.23
N ALA A 186 25.45 -55.74 -61.09
CA ALA A 186 25.28 -54.79 -59.97
C ALA A 186 24.41 -53.56 -60.31
N ASP A 187 24.57 -52.98 -61.51
CA ASP A 187 24.18 -51.58 -61.76
C ASP A 187 22.74 -51.35 -62.28
N ARG A 188 21.89 -52.38 -62.24
CA ARG A 188 20.47 -52.29 -62.66
C ARG A 188 19.45 -52.21 -61.51
N ARG A 189 19.87 -52.27 -60.24
CA ARG A 189 18.98 -52.08 -59.08
C ARG A 189 19.06 -50.71 -58.40
N GLY A 190 20.18 -49.98 -58.50
CA GLY A 190 20.35 -48.68 -57.84
C GLY A 190 19.42 -47.56 -58.36
N LEU A 191 19.10 -47.56 -59.65
CA LEU A 191 18.40 -46.44 -60.31
C LEU A 191 16.87 -46.41 -60.12
N LYS A 192 16.22 -47.49 -59.67
CA LYS A 192 14.78 -47.47 -59.35
C LYS A 192 14.49 -47.09 -57.90
N GLY A 193 15.30 -47.53 -56.92
CA GLY A 193 15.11 -47.14 -55.51
C GLY A 193 15.19 -45.63 -55.28
N LEU A 194 16.14 -44.96 -55.93
CA LEU A 194 16.37 -43.51 -55.79
C LEU A 194 15.24 -42.62 -56.34
N GLN A 195 14.38 -43.12 -57.24
CA GLN A 195 13.18 -42.38 -57.66
C GLN A 195 12.00 -42.59 -56.69
N ASP A 196 11.77 -43.82 -56.24
CA ASP A 196 10.67 -44.12 -55.31
C ASP A 196 10.88 -43.48 -53.93
N ASP A 197 12.12 -43.43 -53.42
CA ASP A 197 12.41 -42.77 -52.14
C ASP A 197 12.30 -41.23 -52.21
N LYS A 198 12.64 -40.62 -53.37
CA LYS A 198 12.37 -39.20 -53.60
C LYS A 198 10.87 -38.90 -53.64
N ILE A 199 10.05 -39.80 -54.20
CA ILE A 199 8.59 -39.66 -54.23
C ILE A 199 7.98 -39.89 -52.83
N LYS A 200 8.46 -40.90 -52.07
CA LYS A 200 8.06 -41.13 -50.67
C LYS A 200 8.42 -39.95 -49.76
N ARG A 201 9.67 -39.46 -49.79
CA ARG A 201 10.09 -38.28 -49.00
C ARG A 201 9.25 -37.04 -49.34
N ARG A 202 8.96 -36.79 -50.62
CA ARG A 202 8.14 -35.63 -51.04
C ARG A 202 6.66 -35.75 -50.64
N ARG A 203 6.10 -36.96 -50.58
CA ARG A 203 4.77 -37.22 -49.97
C ARG A 203 4.79 -37.08 -48.44
N SER A 204 5.84 -37.56 -47.77
CA SER A 204 6.00 -37.44 -46.31
C SER A 204 6.14 -35.98 -45.87
N TRP A 205 7.01 -35.20 -46.52
CA TRP A 205 7.17 -33.77 -46.24
C TRP A 205 5.88 -32.97 -46.49
N ARG A 206 5.13 -33.28 -47.55
CA ARG A 206 3.81 -32.68 -47.77
C ARG A 206 2.80 -33.05 -46.68
N ARG A 207 2.80 -34.30 -46.18
CA ARG A 207 1.96 -34.71 -45.04
C ARG A 207 2.35 -33.96 -43.76
N TRP A 208 3.63 -33.91 -43.43
CA TRP A 208 4.13 -33.18 -42.26
C TRP A 208 3.83 -31.68 -42.33
N PHE A 209 4.02 -31.04 -43.49
CA PHE A 209 3.63 -29.65 -43.73
C PHE A 209 2.12 -29.44 -43.56
N PHE A 210 1.28 -30.38 -44.05
CA PHE A 210 -0.17 -30.31 -43.87
C PHE A 210 -0.59 -30.50 -42.40
N ILE A 211 0.09 -31.39 -41.66
CA ILE A 211 -0.13 -31.59 -40.21
C ILE A 211 0.27 -30.32 -39.44
N HIS A 212 1.44 -29.73 -39.73
CA HIS A 212 1.88 -28.49 -39.10
C HIS A 212 0.96 -27.31 -39.45
N LEU A 213 0.45 -27.24 -40.68
CA LEU A 213 -0.54 -26.25 -41.09
C LEU A 213 -1.87 -26.43 -40.33
N LEU A 214 -2.34 -27.67 -40.16
CA LEU A 214 -3.54 -27.97 -39.37
C LEU A 214 -3.36 -27.63 -37.89
N ILE A 215 -2.18 -27.91 -37.31
CA ILE A 215 -1.83 -27.52 -35.94
C ILE A 215 -1.80 -25.99 -35.82
N ALA A 216 -1.16 -25.28 -36.75
CA ALA A 216 -1.11 -23.81 -36.75
C ALA A 216 -2.49 -23.17 -36.91
N VAL A 217 -3.36 -23.74 -37.76
CA VAL A 217 -4.75 -23.31 -37.91
C VAL A 217 -5.57 -23.62 -36.65
N GLY A 218 -5.42 -24.81 -36.07
CA GLY A 218 -6.07 -25.18 -34.81
C GLY A 218 -5.65 -24.26 -33.64
N PHE A 219 -4.35 -23.98 -33.51
CA PHE A 219 -3.82 -23.03 -32.54
C PHE A 219 -4.33 -21.61 -32.80
N SER A 220 -4.41 -21.17 -34.07
CA SER A 220 -4.98 -19.87 -34.42
C SER A 220 -6.47 -19.78 -34.07
N ILE A 221 -7.24 -20.86 -34.26
CA ILE A 221 -8.65 -20.94 -33.85
C ILE A 221 -8.78 -20.92 -32.32
N LEU A 222 -7.89 -21.62 -31.58
CA LEU A 222 -7.86 -21.58 -30.11
C LEU A 222 -7.49 -20.19 -29.58
N VAL A 223 -6.49 -19.51 -30.17
CA VAL A 223 -6.11 -18.14 -29.80
C VAL A 223 -7.24 -17.15 -30.12
N LEU A 224 -7.89 -17.26 -31.28
CA LEU A 224 -9.06 -16.44 -31.63
C LEU A 224 -10.26 -16.75 -30.74
N GLY A 225 -10.46 -18.00 -30.34
CA GLY A 225 -11.48 -18.44 -29.39
C GLY A 225 -11.25 -17.84 -28.01
N ALA A 226 -10.03 -18.00 -27.47
CA ALA A 226 -9.60 -17.43 -26.19
C ALA A 226 -9.67 -15.89 -26.19
N TRP A 227 -9.24 -15.24 -27.28
CA TRP A 227 -9.35 -13.79 -27.45
C TRP A 227 -10.81 -13.33 -27.52
N LYS A 228 -11.69 -14.04 -28.25
CA LYS A 228 -13.12 -13.71 -28.30
C LYS A 228 -13.80 -13.94 -26.94
N LEU A 229 -13.45 -15.01 -26.22
CA LEU A 229 -13.91 -15.30 -24.86
C LEU A 229 -13.43 -14.23 -23.86
N SER A 230 -12.18 -13.78 -23.99
CA SER A 230 -11.61 -12.66 -23.23
C SER A 230 -12.38 -11.36 -23.50
N LEU A 231 -12.69 -11.04 -24.76
CA LEU A 231 -13.53 -9.89 -25.14
C LEU A 231 -14.99 -10.00 -24.66
N HIS A 232 -15.48 -11.20 -24.35
CA HIS A 232 -16.83 -11.42 -23.81
C HIS A 232 -16.86 -11.55 -22.27
N ARG A 233 -15.70 -11.47 -21.59
CA ARG A 233 -15.64 -11.04 -20.18
C ARG A 233 -15.87 -9.52 -20.06
N LYS A 234 -17.01 -9.05 -20.57
CA LYS A 234 -17.69 -7.99 -19.83
C LYS A 234 -18.19 -8.68 -18.56
N SER A 235 -17.54 -8.42 -17.42
CA SER A 235 -18.19 -8.70 -16.14
C SER A 235 -19.59 -8.12 -16.24
N ALA A 236 -20.61 -8.95 -16.00
CA ALA A 236 -21.96 -8.44 -15.92
C ALA A 236 -21.94 -7.41 -14.79
N VAL A 237 -22.00 -6.12 -15.15
CA VAL A 237 -22.03 -5.04 -14.15
C VAL A 237 -23.22 -5.38 -13.25
N PRO A 238 -23.00 -5.68 -11.96
CA PRO A 238 -24.07 -6.10 -11.08
C PRO A 238 -25.12 -5.00 -11.13
N VAL A 239 -26.39 -5.37 -11.31
CA VAL A 239 -27.48 -4.40 -11.50
C VAL A 239 -27.53 -3.52 -10.27
N GLN A 240 -26.99 -2.30 -10.40
CA GLN A 240 -26.85 -1.40 -9.28
C GLN A 240 -28.23 -0.94 -8.83
N THR A 241 -28.53 -1.15 -7.55
CA THR A 241 -29.77 -0.66 -6.94
C THR A 241 -29.70 0.86 -6.83
N MET A 242 -30.17 1.53 -7.87
CA MET A 242 -30.25 2.98 -7.91
C MET A 242 -31.27 3.49 -6.88
N ARG A 243 -30.89 4.52 -6.12
CA ARG A 243 -31.75 5.21 -5.14
C ARG A 243 -31.97 6.65 -5.57
N SER A 244 -33.09 7.25 -5.19
CA SER A 244 -33.39 8.67 -5.49
C SER A 244 -33.55 9.44 -4.19
N ASN A 245 -32.93 10.61 -4.11
CA ASN A 245 -33.10 11.57 -3.01
C ASN A 245 -34.24 12.58 -3.28
N GLY A 246 -34.93 12.44 -4.42
CA GLY A 246 -35.97 13.33 -4.92
C GLY A 246 -35.50 14.31 -6.00
N SER A 247 -34.22 14.66 -6.06
CA SER A 247 -33.66 15.58 -7.06
C SER A 247 -32.67 14.93 -8.03
N ALA A 248 -31.98 13.87 -7.60
CA ALA A 248 -30.96 13.15 -8.35
C ALA A 248 -31.03 11.64 -8.08
N ILE A 249 -30.39 10.86 -8.96
CA ILE A 249 -30.30 9.40 -8.83
C ILE A 249 -28.89 9.03 -8.38
N PHE A 250 -28.78 8.12 -7.43
CA PHE A 250 -27.54 7.65 -6.83
C PHE A 250 -27.38 6.15 -7.10
N ALA A 251 -26.26 5.78 -7.68
CA ALA A 251 -25.72 4.43 -7.58
C ALA A 251 -25.26 4.16 -6.13
N PRO A 252 -24.95 2.90 -5.75
CA PRO A 252 -24.29 2.58 -4.48
C PRO A 252 -23.08 3.51 -4.26
N THR A 253 -23.18 4.34 -3.21
CA THR A 253 -22.22 5.40 -2.91
C THR A 253 -21.72 5.23 -1.48
N THR A 254 -20.40 5.25 -1.29
CA THR A 254 -19.74 5.07 0.01
C THR A 254 -18.74 6.20 0.25
N VAL A 255 -18.92 6.87 1.39
CA VAL A 255 -18.00 7.86 1.94
C VAL A 255 -17.18 7.17 3.04
N LEU A 256 -15.88 7.00 2.81
CA LEU A 256 -14.90 6.44 3.74
C LEU A 256 -14.10 7.59 4.36
N ILE A 257 -14.11 7.70 5.69
CA ILE A 257 -13.42 8.77 6.43
C ILE A 257 -12.43 8.14 7.40
N SER A 258 -11.15 8.48 7.26
CA SER A 258 -10.12 8.11 8.24
C SER A 258 -9.83 9.26 9.19
N LEU A 259 -9.95 9.00 10.48
CA LEU A 259 -9.56 9.89 11.57
C LEU A 259 -8.21 9.40 12.13
N ASP A 260 -7.12 10.06 11.74
CA ASP A 260 -5.76 9.62 12.09
C ASP A 260 -5.55 9.59 13.61
N GLY A 261 -4.93 8.52 14.13
CA GLY A 261 -4.60 8.36 15.54
C GLY A 261 -5.82 8.31 16.49
N PHE A 262 -7.04 8.18 15.96
CA PHE A 262 -8.25 8.15 16.78
C PHE A 262 -8.38 6.81 17.51
N ARG A 263 -7.94 6.80 18.77
CA ARG A 263 -7.95 5.64 19.66
C ARG A 263 -9.36 5.24 20.08
N ALA A 264 -9.65 3.94 20.14
CA ALA A 264 -11.02 3.42 20.33
C ALA A 264 -11.74 3.92 21.61
N ASP A 265 -11.03 4.10 22.73
CA ASP A 265 -11.59 4.60 23.98
C ASP A 265 -11.99 6.08 23.94
N PHE A 266 -11.53 6.87 22.96
CA PHE A 266 -11.93 8.29 22.84
C PHE A 266 -13.44 8.47 22.64
N LEU A 267 -14.13 7.45 22.11
CA LEU A 267 -15.59 7.39 22.04
C LEU A 267 -16.28 7.52 23.42
N LYS A 268 -15.59 7.16 24.51
CA LYS A 268 -16.16 7.12 25.87
C LYS A 268 -15.99 8.40 26.68
N ARG A 269 -15.18 9.35 26.18
CA ARG A 269 -14.76 10.55 26.93
C ARG A 269 -15.85 11.64 27.08
N GLY A 270 -17.06 11.37 26.59
CA GLY A 270 -18.21 12.28 26.67
C GLY A 270 -18.12 13.51 25.76
N ILE A 271 -17.21 13.50 24.79
CA ILE A 271 -16.87 14.63 23.89
C ILE A 271 -17.04 14.28 22.41
N THR A 272 -17.74 13.19 22.12
CA THR A 272 -17.93 12.62 20.77
C THR A 272 -19.41 12.29 20.50
N PRO A 273 -20.34 13.24 20.70
CA PRO A 273 -21.78 12.97 20.58
C PRO A 273 -22.21 12.41 19.21
N ARG A 274 -21.59 12.82 18.09
CA ARG A 274 -21.97 12.33 16.76
C ARG A 274 -21.40 10.98 16.41
N LEU A 275 -20.14 10.69 16.75
CA LEU A 275 -19.62 9.33 16.62
C LEU A 275 -20.44 8.34 17.49
N ASN A 276 -20.84 8.76 18.69
CA ASN A 276 -21.74 7.97 19.54
C ASN A 276 -23.17 7.85 18.99
N ALA A 277 -23.67 8.84 18.24
CA ALA A 277 -24.93 8.72 17.50
C ALA A 277 -24.78 7.72 16.34
N LEU A 278 -23.70 7.81 15.58
CA LEU A 278 -23.41 6.90 14.46
C LEU A 278 -23.29 5.44 14.91
N VAL A 279 -22.68 5.16 16.06
CA VAL A 279 -22.67 3.81 16.69
C VAL A 279 -24.09 3.33 16.98
N LYS A 280 -24.94 4.19 17.56
CA LYS A 280 -26.33 3.85 17.90
C LYS A 280 -27.23 3.67 16.67
N GLU A 281 -26.90 4.30 15.55
CA GLU A 281 -27.65 4.24 14.30
C GLU A 281 -27.18 3.11 13.36
N GLY A 282 -25.93 2.67 13.51
CA GLY A 282 -25.25 1.79 12.57
C GLY A 282 -24.79 0.45 13.16
N VAL A 283 -23.65 -0.01 12.63
CA VAL A 283 -22.97 -1.24 13.01
C VAL A 283 -21.48 -0.96 13.27
N SER A 284 -20.93 -1.51 14.35
CA SER A 284 -19.53 -1.34 14.74
C SER A 284 -19.02 -2.51 15.60
N PRO A 285 -17.72 -2.86 15.53
CA PRO A 285 -17.08 -3.59 16.62
C PRO A 285 -16.88 -2.68 17.83
N ILE A 286 -16.43 -3.25 18.95
CA ILE A 286 -15.96 -2.45 20.09
C ILE A 286 -14.61 -1.76 19.80
N TYR A 287 -13.80 -2.32 18.90
CA TYR A 287 -12.59 -1.75 18.31
C TYR A 287 -12.21 -2.50 17.03
N MET A 288 -11.37 -1.89 16.23
CA MET A 288 -10.64 -2.52 15.13
C MET A 288 -9.15 -2.62 15.52
N ASN A 289 -8.50 -3.74 15.20
CA ASN A 289 -7.05 -3.86 15.34
C ASN A 289 -6.36 -3.28 14.10
N PRO A 290 -5.30 -2.46 14.24
CA PRO A 290 -4.42 -2.13 13.12
C PRO A 290 -3.64 -3.35 12.63
N SER A 291 -2.86 -3.16 11.57
CA SER A 291 -1.77 -4.05 11.16
C SER A 291 -0.46 -3.60 11.83
N PHE A 292 0.51 -4.52 11.94
CA PHE A 292 1.82 -4.20 12.50
C PHE A 292 2.81 -3.77 11.39
N PRO A 293 3.63 -2.73 11.60
CA PRO A 293 3.59 -1.78 12.72
C PRO A 293 2.37 -0.85 12.65
N SER A 294 1.87 -0.43 13.81
CA SER A 294 0.68 0.45 13.94
C SER A 294 0.99 1.93 13.63
N VAL A 295 1.61 2.19 12.47
CA VAL A 295 1.95 3.52 11.94
C VAL A 295 1.18 3.89 10.67
N THR A 296 1.12 5.18 10.39
CA THR A 296 0.15 5.82 9.49
C THR A 296 0.13 5.29 8.07
N PHE A 297 1.27 5.33 7.36
CA PHE A 297 1.31 5.00 5.92
C PHE A 297 1.00 3.52 5.64
N PRO A 298 1.60 2.54 6.35
CA PRO A 298 1.22 1.14 6.25
C PRO A 298 -0.27 0.92 6.50
N ASN A 299 -0.84 1.45 7.59
CA ASN A 299 -2.23 1.16 7.96
C ASN A 299 -3.26 1.84 7.06
N HIS A 300 -3.02 3.10 6.65
CA HIS A 300 -3.86 3.75 5.65
C HIS A 300 -3.84 3.03 4.30
N TYR A 301 -2.72 2.42 3.92
CA TYR A 301 -2.62 1.66 2.68
C TYR A 301 -3.19 0.24 2.81
N THR A 302 -3.05 -0.41 3.98
CA THR A 302 -3.78 -1.63 4.34
C THR A 302 -5.30 -1.44 4.23
N LEU A 303 -5.86 -0.37 4.81
CA LEU A 303 -7.30 -0.06 4.78
C LEU A 303 -7.90 -0.03 3.36
N VAL A 304 -7.10 0.33 2.35
CA VAL A 304 -7.52 0.43 0.95
C VAL A 304 -6.98 -0.67 0.05
N THR A 305 -6.20 -1.64 0.54
CA THR A 305 -5.72 -2.80 -0.26
C THR A 305 -6.17 -4.14 0.31
N GLY A 306 -6.51 -4.18 1.59
CA GLY A 306 -6.77 -5.41 2.35
C GLY A 306 -5.53 -6.28 2.54
N LEU A 307 -4.34 -5.74 2.26
CA LEU A 307 -3.07 -6.45 2.34
C LEU A 307 -2.32 -6.10 3.62
N TYR A 308 -1.52 -7.04 4.12
CA TYR A 308 -0.53 -6.75 5.17
C TYR A 308 0.61 -5.86 4.64
N PRO A 309 1.31 -5.12 5.52
CA PRO A 309 2.49 -4.33 5.16
C PRO A 309 3.59 -5.12 4.44
N GLU A 310 3.83 -6.39 4.81
CA GLU A 310 4.77 -7.26 4.09
C GLU A 310 4.34 -7.56 2.64
N SER A 311 3.04 -7.55 2.35
CA SER A 311 2.49 -7.86 1.02
C SER A 311 2.35 -6.64 0.11
N HIS A 312 1.88 -5.50 0.64
CA HIS A 312 1.79 -4.26 -0.16
C HIS A 312 3.10 -3.43 -0.18
N GLY A 313 4.10 -3.84 0.60
CA GLY A 313 5.47 -3.33 0.51
C GLY A 313 5.71 -1.93 1.11
N VAL A 314 4.72 -1.35 1.80
CA VAL A 314 4.89 -0.10 2.57
C VAL A 314 4.98 -0.51 4.02
N VAL A 315 6.20 -0.80 4.47
CA VAL A 315 6.47 -1.50 5.75
C VAL A 315 6.70 -0.56 6.93
N GLY A 316 6.79 0.74 6.67
CA GLY A 316 6.95 1.79 7.68
C GLY A 316 6.87 3.17 7.03
N ASN A 317 6.91 4.23 7.86
CA ASN A 317 7.02 5.61 7.36
C ASN A 317 8.43 5.92 6.82
N THR A 318 9.43 5.12 7.22
CA THR A 318 10.82 5.12 6.75
C THR A 318 11.32 3.69 6.56
N PHE A 319 12.01 3.38 5.46
CA PHE A 319 12.70 2.09 5.25
C PHE A 319 13.66 2.13 4.07
N TRP A 320 14.71 1.31 4.12
CA TRP A 320 15.61 1.04 2.99
C TRP A 320 15.10 -0.13 2.11
N ASP A 321 15.09 0.06 0.79
CA ASP A 321 14.84 -1.00 -0.18
C ASP A 321 16.18 -1.47 -0.77
N ALA A 322 16.54 -2.74 -0.49
CA ALA A 322 17.82 -3.32 -0.85
C ALA A 322 18.01 -3.54 -2.36
N ASP A 323 16.92 -3.74 -3.11
CA ASP A 323 16.94 -3.97 -4.56
C ASP A 323 17.04 -2.65 -5.32
N LEU A 324 16.24 -1.66 -4.91
CA LEU A 324 16.25 -0.31 -5.48
C LEU A 324 17.50 0.48 -5.07
N LYS A 325 18.07 0.16 -3.90
CA LYS A 325 19.14 0.93 -3.23
C LYS A 325 18.75 2.38 -3.02
N GLU A 326 17.52 2.56 -2.56
CA GLU A 326 16.92 3.84 -2.24
C GLU A 326 16.19 3.76 -0.90
N GLU A 327 16.12 4.89 -0.21
CA GLU A 327 15.37 5.05 1.03
C GLU A 327 13.98 5.61 0.73
N PHE A 328 12.96 4.96 1.28
CA PHE A 328 11.63 5.53 1.40
C PHE A 328 11.58 6.40 2.65
N TYR A 329 11.12 7.64 2.50
CA TYR A 329 10.78 8.53 3.61
C TYR A 329 9.48 9.25 3.25
N TYR A 330 8.43 9.06 4.03
CA TYR A 330 7.05 9.44 3.68
C TYR A 330 6.83 10.92 3.28
N THR A 331 7.59 11.87 3.83
CA THR A 331 7.52 13.30 3.47
C THR A 331 8.37 13.70 2.27
N HIS A 332 9.26 12.84 1.78
CA HIS A 332 10.11 13.13 0.63
C HIS A 332 9.30 12.95 -0.67
N PRO A 333 9.46 13.83 -1.68
CA PRO A 333 8.77 13.67 -2.97
C PRO A 333 9.01 12.33 -3.67
N ASN A 334 10.10 11.63 -3.34
CA ASN A 334 10.37 10.28 -3.84
C ASN A 334 9.34 9.25 -3.35
N ALA A 335 8.67 9.44 -2.22
CA ALA A 335 7.62 8.57 -1.72
C ALA A 335 6.41 8.49 -2.68
N LEU A 336 6.20 9.51 -3.51
CA LEU A 336 5.13 9.57 -4.52
C LEU A 336 5.44 8.75 -5.79
N GLN A 337 6.51 7.95 -5.80
CA GLN A 337 6.84 7.10 -6.96
C GLN A 337 6.11 5.75 -6.85
N PRO A 338 5.45 5.24 -7.91
CA PRO A 338 4.68 3.99 -7.87
C PRO A 338 5.48 2.77 -7.38
N LYS A 339 6.81 2.76 -7.56
CA LYS A 339 7.71 1.66 -7.17
C LYS A 339 7.65 1.26 -5.69
N TRP A 340 7.17 2.16 -4.81
CA TRP A 340 7.02 1.88 -3.38
C TRP A 340 5.71 1.17 -3.04
N TRP A 341 4.69 1.28 -3.89
CA TRP A 341 3.31 0.95 -3.57
C TRP A 341 2.89 -0.32 -4.33
N GLY A 342 2.93 -1.46 -3.64
CA GLY A 342 2.48 -2.75 -4.18
C GLY A 342 0.97 -2.98 -3.98
N GLY A 343 0.45 -4.04 -4.59
CA GLY A 343 -0.99 -4.34 -4.55
C GLY A 343 -1.83 -3.38 -5.38
N GLU A 344 -3.16 -3.53 -5.31
CA GLU A 344 -4.12 -2.67 -6.01
C GLU A 344 -5.01 -1.95 -4.98
N PRO A 345 -4.92 -0.62 -4.84
CA PRO A 345 -5.74 0.12 -3.90
C PRO A 345 -7.18 0.29 -4.39
N LEU A 346 -8.08 0.52 -3.45
CA LEU A 346 -9.53 0.56 -3.62
C LEU A 346 -10.00 1.49 -4.75
N TRP A 347 -9.33 2.64 -4.95
CA TRP A 347 -9.66 3.54 -6.05
C TRP A 347 -9.30 2.96 -7.42
N VAL A 348 -8.17 2.26 -7.54
CA VAL A 348 -7.81 1.55 -8.78
C VAL A 348 -8.79 0.41 -9.05
N THR A 349 -9.15 -0.38 -8.03
CA THR A 349 -10.16 -1.45 -8.13
C THR A 349 -11.54 -0.95 -8.54
N ALA A 350 -11.91 0.25 -8.08
CA ALA A 350 -13.16 0.91 -8.46
C ALA A 350 -13.12 1.43 -9.92
N GLU A 351 -12.13 2.23 -10.30
CA GLU A 351 -12.03 2.80 -11.66
C GLU A 351 -11.89 1.69 -12.72
N ASN A 352 -11.13 0.61 -12.44
CA ASN A 352 -11.03 -0.59 -13.28
C ASN A 352 -12.39 -1.26 -13.56
N GLN A 353 -13.34 -1.13 -12.63
CA GLN A 353 -14.69 -1.69 -12.74
C GLN A 353 -15.73 -0.65 -13.19
N GLY A 354 -15.28 0.53 -13.64
CA GLY A 354 -16.14 1.62 -14.12
C GLY A 354 -16.81 2.41 -13.00
N ILE A 355 -16.35 2.27 -11.76
CA ILE A 355 -16.82 3.02 -10.60
C ILE A 355 -15.91 4.22 -10.37
N ARG A 356 -16.51 5.41 -10.45
CA ARG A 356 -15.84 6.71 -10.30
C ARG A 356 -15.49 7.01 -8.85
N THR A 357 -14.31 7.59 -8.64
CA THR A 357 -13.71 7.77 -7.31
C THR A 357 -13.26 9.21 -7.05
N ALA A 358 -13.32 9.62 -5.79
CA ALA A 358 -12.76 10.88 -5.32
C ALA A 358 -11.94 10.63 -4.06
N ILE A 359 -10.67 11.00 -4.09
CA ILE A 359 -9.72 10.75 -3.00
C ILE A 359 -9.19 12.09 -2.50
N HIS A 360 -9.57 12.43 -1.28
CA HIS A 360 -9.19 13.65 -0.59
C HIS A 360 -8.10 13.34 0.44
N MET A 361 -6.85 13.54 0.01
CA MET A 361 -5.63 13.46 0.84
C MET A 361 -5.24 12.08 1.42
N TRP A 362 -5.71 10.97 0.85
CA TRP A 362 -5.40 9.63 1.38
C TRP A 362 -3.93 9.22 1.10
N PRO A 363 -3.18 8.65 2.07
CA PRO A 363 -1.82 8.17 1.83
C PRO A 363 -1.70 7.19 0.65
N GLY A 364 -0.78 7.47 -0.27
CA GLY A 364 -0.57 6.68 -1.50
C GLY A 364 -1.43 7.08 -2.69
N SER A 365 -2.46 7.92 -2.53
CA SER A 365 -3.32 8.35 -3.64
C SER A 365 -2.59 9.21 -4.69
N GLU A 366 -1.59 9.98 -4.26
CA GLU A 366 -0.71 10.78 -5.13
C GLU A 366 0.42 9.97 -5.79
N ALA A 367 0.46 8.65 -5.62
CA ALA A 367 1.57 7.82 -6.10
C ALA A 367 1.37 7.21 -7.51
N HIS A 368 0.32 7.61 -8.24
CA HIS A 368 0.04 7.21 -9.64
C HIS A 368 0.10 5.69 -9.88
N ILE A 369 -0.53 4.94 -8.97
CA ILE A 369 -0.42 3.48 -8.87
C ILE A 369 -1.09 2.81 -10.07
N MET A 370 -0.37 1.88 -10.72
CA MET A 370 -0.83 1.12 -11.90
C MET A 370 -1.27 2.00 -13.09
N ASP A 371 -0.76 3.23 -13.19
CA ASP A 371 -1.13 4.22 -14.21
C ASP A 371 -2.64 4.57 -14.23
N ILE A 372 -3.33 4.43 -13.09
CA ILE A 372 -4.77 4.67 -12.94
C ILE A 372 -5.02 5.78 -11.91
N GLU A 373 -5.57 6.90 -12.39
CA GLU A 373 -5.89 8.07 -11.57
C GLU A 373 -7.32 7.99 -11.01
N PRO A 374 -7.54 8.38 -9.74
CA PRO A 374 -8.87 8.73 -9.27
C PRO A 374 -9.49 9.85 -10.10
N ALA A 375 -10.79 9.78 -10.36
CA ALA A 375 -11.47 10.84 -11.10
C ALA A 375 -11.39 12.23 -10.46
N PHE A 376 -11.30 12.29 -9.13
CA PHE A 376 -10.97 13.51 -8.38
C PHE A 376 -9.88 13.18 -7.36
N LEU A 377 -8.77 13.91 -7.39
CA LEU A 377 -7.65 13.74 -6.46
C LEU A 377 -7.29 15.10 -5.86
N ASP A 378 -7.44 15.23 -4.54
CA ASP A 378 -7.00 16.41 -3.79
C ASP A 378 -5.69 16.09 -3.06
N VAL A 379 -4.62 16.79 -3.46
CA VAL A 379 -3.25 16.68 -2.90
C VAL A 379 -3.23 16.98 -1.40
N TYR A 380 -2.37 16.26 -0.65
CA TYR A 380 -2.23 16.41 0.79
C TYR A 380 -1.91 17.85 1.23
N ASN A 381 -2.77 18.38 2.10
CA ASN A 381 -2.56 19.64 2.80
C ASN A 381 -3.01 19.51 4.26
N GLY A 382 -2.06 19.13 5.14
CA GLY A 382 -2.28 19.03 6.59
C GLY A 382 -2.63 20.34 7.32
N LYS A 383 -2.86 21.45 6.60
CA LYS A 383 -3.36 22.73 7.15
C LYS A 383 -4.79 23.05 6.67
N GLU A 384 -5.46 22.14 5.98
CA GLU A 384 -6.84 22.36 5.56
C GLU A 384 -7.80 22.39 6.77
N PRO A 385 -8.63 23.45 6.93
CA PRO A 385 -9.67 23.49 7.95
C PRO A 385 -10.70 22.36 7.79
N LEU A 386 -11.17 21.81 8.89
CA LEU A 386 -12.14 20.71 8.93
C LEU A 386 -13.42 21.01 8.12
N ASP A 387 -13.97 22.22 8.20
CA ASP A 387 -15.15 22.62 7.43
C ASP A 387 -14.95 22.63 5.90
N ASN A 388 -13.70 22.79 5.42
CA ASN A 388 -13.42 22.67 3.98
C ASN A 388 -13.52 21.21 3.53
N LYS A 389 -13.08 20.26 4.35
CA LYS A 389 -13.22 18.82 4.09
C LYS A 389 -14.68 18.42 3.98
N VAL A 390 -15.54 18.89 4.89
CA VAL A 390 -16.99 18.70 4.83
C VAL A 390 -17.57 19.27 3.55
N ARG A 391 -17.25 20.53 3.24
CA ARG A 391 -17.74 21.20 2.03
C ARG A 391 -17.31 20.45 0.76
N ARG A 392 -16.09 19.93 0.73
CA ARG A 392 -15.54 19.15 -0.38
C ARG A 392 -16.25 17.83 -0.58
N ILE A 393 -16.51 17.07 0.49
CA ILE A 393 -17.29 15.82 0.42
C ILE A 393 -18.71 16.10 -0.11
N LEU A 394 -19.37 17.16 0.40
CA LEU A 394 -20.72 17.54 -0.05
C LEU A 394 -20.73 18.04 -1.51
N GLU A 395 -19.74 18.84 -1.93
CA GLU A 395 -19.56 19.26 -3.33
C GLU A 395 -19.43 18.05 -4.27
N LEU A 396 -18.64 17.05 -3.88
CA LEU A 396 -18.47 15.81 -4.64
C LEU A 396 -19.78 15.01 -4.73
N LEU A 397 -20.60 14.99 -3.68
CA LEU A 397 -21.94 14.38 -3.69
C LEU A 397 -22.96 15.16 -4.53
N ASP A 398 -22.81 16.48 -4.65
CA ASP A 398 -23.69 17.35 -5.44
C ASP A 398 -23.41 17.31 -6.96
N LYS A 399 -22.31 16.68 -7.39
CA LYS A 399 -21.96 16.50 -8.81
C LYS A 399 -23.06 15.76 -9.60
N PRO A 400 -23.17 15.94 -10.93
CA PRO A 400 -24.18 15.28 -11.73
C PRO A 400 -23.99 13.76 -11.80
N GLY A 401 -25.05 12.98 -11.60
CA GLY A 401 -25.04 11.53 -11.76
C GLY A 401 -25.36 11.08 -13.19
N GLN A 402 -25.54 9.77 -13.38
CA GLN A 402 -25.87 9.16 -14.68
C GLN A 402 -27.20 9.64 -15.28
N GLU A 403 -28.08 10.23 -14.46
CA GLU A 403 -29.31 10.88 -14.89
C GLU A 403 -29.07 12.07 -15.83
N ASN A 404 -27.91 12.74 -15.74
CA ASN A 404 -27.61 13.92 -16.53
C ASN A 404 -26.87 13.56 -17.83
N GLN A 405 -27.63 13.43 -18.92
CA GLN A 405 -27.10 13.14 -20.27
C GLN A 405 -26.17 14.22 -20.85
N LEU A 406 -26.13 15.42 -20.24
CA LEU A 406 -25.27 16.53 -20.65
C LEU A 406 -24.01 16.67 -19.79
N ALA A 407 -23.88 15.90 -18.70
CA ALA A 407 -22.69 15.92 -17.87
C ALA A 407 -21.50 15.34 -18.65
N GLU A 408 -20.38 16.06 -18.64
CA GLU A 408 -19.14 15.49 -19.13
C GLU A 408 -18.72 14.33 -18.22
N ILE A 409 -18.23 13.24 -18.81
CA ILE A 409 -17.78 12.06 -18.04
C ILE A 409 -16.78 12.46 -16.95
N VAL A 410 -15.93 13.45 -17.21
CA VAL A 410 -14.94 13.96 -16.24
C VAL A 410 -15.54 14.60 -14.99
N ASP A 411 -16.77 15.13 -15.03
CA ASP A 411 -17.42 15.78 -13.87
C ASP A 411 -18.50 14.90 -13.21
N MET A 412 -18.68 13.65 -13.65
CA MET A 412 -19.67 12.74 -13.07
C MET A 412 -19.41 12.45 -11.59
N ARG A 413 -20.50 12.37 -10.81
CA ARG A 413 -20.52 12.08 -9.37
C ARG A 413 -19.72 10.81 -9.05
N PRO A 414 -18.74 10.88 -8.13
CA PRO A 414 -18.04 9.70 -7.64
C PRO A 414 -18.98 8.85 -6.77
N GLN A 415 -18.77 7.53 -6.81
CA GLN A 415 -19.45 6.57 -5.95
C GLN A 415 -18.57 6.18 -4.74
N LEU A 416 -17.24 6.24 -4.86
CA LEU A 416 -16.32 6.17 -3.72
C LEU A 416 -15.82 7.58 -3.41
N ILE A 417 -16.00 8.05 -2.19
CA ILE A 417 -15.33 9.26 -1.67
C ILE A 417 -14.49 8.84 -0.47
N ALA A 418 -13.17 8.88 -0.56
CA ALA A 418 -12.28 8.61 0.57
C ALA A 418 -11.64 9.91 1.07
N ALA A 419 -11.74 10.20 2.37
CA ALA A 419 -11.25 11.44 2.96
C ALA A 419 -10.41 11.19 4.23
N TYR A 420 -9.32 11.92 4.35
CA TYR A 420 -8.37 11.80 5.45
C TYR A 420 -8.35 13.05 6.36
N VAL A 421 -8.31 12.82 7.68
CA VAL A 421 -8.35 13.84 8.74
C VAL A 421 -7.17 13.63 9.72
N PRO A 422 -6.05 14.36 9.56
CA PRO A 422 -4.81 14.15 10.33
C PRO A 422 -4.82 14.74 11.76
N ASN A 423 -5.90 15.40 12.17
CA ASN A 423 -5.88 16.35 13.27
C ASN A 423 -5.63 15.70 14.65
N VAL A 424 -6.27 14.55 14.92
CA VAL A 424 -6.20 13.90 16.24
C VAL A 424 -4.82 13.29 16.49
N ASP A 425 -4.21 12.65 15.49
CA ASP A 425 -2.80 12.23 15.54
C ASP A 425 -1.84 13.41 15.78
N ALA A 426 -1.93 14.45 14.95
CA ALA A 426 -1.00 15.58 15.01
C ALA A 426 -0.98 16.29 16.38
N ASP A 427 -2.15 16.52 16.99
CA ASP A 427 -2.24 17.06 18.35
C ASP A 427 -1.97 15.99 19.43
N GLY A 428 -2.24 14.72 19.15
CA GLY A 428 -1.89 13.58 20.00
C GLY A 428 -0.38 13.45 20.20
N HIS A 429 0.41 13.56 19.13
CA HIS A 429 1.87 13.66 19.18
C HIS A 429 2.33 14.91 19.95
N LYS A 430 1.72 16.06 19.71
CA LYS A 430 2.17 17.36 20.25
C LYS A 430 1.86 17.55 21.74
N TYR A 431 0.69 17.09 22.19
CA TYR A 431 0.20 17.32 23.55
C TYR A 431 0.08 16.04 24.40
N GLY A 432 -0.01 14.87 23.76
CA GLY A 432 -0.24 13.58 24.41
C GLY A 432 -1.72 13.16 24.34
N PRO A 433 -2.04 11.85 24.26
CA PRO A 433 -3.41 11.37 24.07
C PRO A 433 -4.35 11.65 25.25
N ASN A 434 -3.82 12.05 26.42
CA ASN A 434 -4.58 12.30 27.64
C ASN A 434 -4.58 13.80 28.05
N SER A 435 -4.20 14.70 27.14
CA SER A 435 -4.12 16.14 27.42
C SER A 435 -5.49 16.84 27.42
N THR A 436 -5.52 18.13 27.80
CA THR A 436 -6.71 18.97 27.67
C THR A 436 -6.95 19.46 26.25
N GLU A 437 -5.88 19.70 25.49
CA GLU A 437 -5.89 20.18 24.11
C GLU A 437 -6.47 19.13 23.16
N ILE A 438 -6.06 17.87 23.28
CA ILE A 438 -6.57 16.78 22.42
C ILE A 438 -8.08 16.58 22.59
N ARG A 439 -8.67 16.93 23.75
CA ARG A 439 -10.13 16.92 23.95
C ARG A 439 -10.84 17.95 23.07
N VAL A 440 -10.22 19.10 22.80
CA VAL A 440 -10.75 20.10 21.87
C VAL A 440 -10.68 19.54 20.44
N THR A 441 -9.53 19.03 20.03
CA THR A 441 -9.34 18.45 18.68
C THR A 441 -10.29 17.28 18.40
N ILE A 442 -10.54 16.40 19.37
CA ILE A 442 -11.54 15.32 19.28
C ILE A 442 -12.96 15.88 19.12
N ASN A 443 -13.33 16.89 19.91
CA ASN A 443 -14.64 17.55 19.80
C ASN A 443 -14.82 18.25 18.45
N ASP A 444 -13.79 18.90 17.92
CA ASP A 444 -13.83 19.61 16.65
C ASP A 444 -13.96 18.64 15.47
N VAL A 445 -13.33 17.47 15.54
CA VAL A 445 -13.49 16.38 14.56
C VAL A 445 -14.87 15.71 14.66
N ASP A 446 -15.43 15.54 15.86
CA ASP A 446 -16.82 15.09 16.02
C ASP A 446 -17.82 16.13 15.46
N THR A 447 -17.54 17.42 15.67
CA THR A 447 -18.32 18.55 15.10
C THR A 447 -18.22 18.61 13.58
N MET A 448 -17.06 18.30 13.00
CA MET A 448 -16.90 18.14 11.55
C MET A 448 -17.83 17.04 11.00
N LEU A 449 -17.93 15.91 11.71
CA LEU A 449 -18.87 14.85 11.37
C LEU A 449 -20.33 15.29 11.58
N ASP A 450 -20.62 16.13 12.59
CA ASP A 450 -21.95 16.75 12.74
C ASP A 450 -22.36 17.48 11.47
N HIS A 451 -21.52 18.41 11.03
CA HIS A 451 -21.73 19.22 9.82
C HIS A 451 -21.88 18.34 8.55
N LEU A 452 -21.12 17.25 8.44
CA LEU A 452 -21.28 16.30 7.32
C LEU A 452 -22.66 15.62 7.35
N PHE A 453 -23.05 15.03 8.48
CA PHE A 453 -24.33 14.32 8.59
C PHE A 453 -25.53 15.26 8.44
N LEU A 454 -25.47 16.51 8.94
CA LEU A 454 -26.46 17.55 8.65
C LEU A 454 -26.51 17.88 7.14
N GLY A 455 -25.34 17.94 6.49
CA GLY A 455 -25.25 18.15 5.05
C GLY A 455 -25.82 17.01 4.21
N LEU A 456 -25.75 15.77 4.69
CA LEU A 456 -26.39 14.59 4.09
C LEU A 456 -27.91 14.62 4.29
N GLU A 457 -28.38 14.94 5.51
CA GLU A 457 -29.80 15.05 5.84
C GLU A 457 -30.49 16.13 4.99
N ALA A 458 -29.88 17.33 4.89
CA ALA A 458 -30.37 18.42 4.04
C ALA A 458 -30.44 18.09 2.54
N ARG A 459 -29.82 16.99 2.11
CA ARG A 459 -29.85 16.46 0.72
C ARG A 459 -30.68 15.19 0.58
N ASN A 460 -31.40 14.76 1.62
CA ASN A 460 -32.10 13.48 1.71
C ASN A 460 -31.21 12.24 1.42
N LEU A 461 -29.93 12.30 1.80
CA LEU A 461 -28.94 11.23 1.52
C LEU A 461 -28.79 10.20 2.66
N THR A 462 -29.46 10.43 3.79
CA THR A 462 -29.44 9.62 5.02
C THR A 462 -29.58 8.11 4.78
N ASP A 463 -30.48 7.69 3.89
CA ASP A 463 -30.79 6.29 3.56
C ASP A 463 -30.25 5.85 2.19
N ILE A 464 -29.31 6.62 1.63
CA ILE A 464 -28.81 6.48 0.25
C ILE A 464 -27.29 6.28 0.23
N VAL A 465 -26.57 7.09 0.99
CA VAL A 465 -25.11 7.04 1.08
C VAL A 465 -24.70 6.16 2.25
N ASN A 466 -23.74 5.26 2.01
CA ASN A 466 -23.03 4.59 3.08
C ASN A 466 -21.97 5.54 3.66
N VAL A 467 -21.92 5.70 4.97
CA VAL A 467 -20.82 6.38 5.66
C VAL A 467 -20.08 5.35 6.49
N VAL A 468 -18.76 5.26 6.28
CA VAL A 468 -17.85 4.41 7.05
C VAL A 468 -16.76 5.29 7.63
N VAL A 469 -16.69 5.35 8.96
CA VAL A 469 -15.64 6.06 9.70
C VAL A 469 -14.68 5.03 10.27
N VAL A 470 -13.39 5.22 10.02
CA VAL A 470 -12.30 4.38 10.53
C VAL A 470 -11.24 5.23 11.19
N SER A 471 -10.34 4.58 11.92
CA SER A 471 -8.99 5.07 12.14
C SER A 471 -7.99 3.99 11.76
N ASP A 472 -6.74 4.41 11.62
CA ASP A 472 -5.64 3.57 11.17
C ASP A 472 -4.81 3.02 12.34
N HIS A 473 -4.70 3.76 13.44
CA HIS A 473 -4.12 3.30 14.72
C HIS A 473 -4.63 4.11 15.92
N GLY A 474 -4.23 3.68 17.12
CA GLY A 474 -4.37 4.42 18.38
C GLY A 474 -3.15 5.31 18.71
N MET A 475 -2.95 5.61 20.00
CA MET A 475 -1.92 6.52 20.50
C MET A 475 -1.57 6.22 21.97
N ALA A 476 -0.29 6.20 22.33
CA ALA A 476 0.20 5.96 23.70
C ALA A 476 1.02 7.15 24.23
N THR A 477 0.95 7.42 25.54
CA THR A 477 1.72 8.50 26.18
C THR A 477 3.19 8.11 26.37
N THR A 478 4.10 8.96 25.90
CA THR A 478 5.55 8.82 26.14
C THR A 478 5.99 9.60 27.37
N ASP A 479 7.00 9.11 28.09
CA ASP A 479 7.59 9.79 29.25
C ASP A 479 9.12 9.63 29.25
N ILE A 480 9.84 10.61 29.82
CA ILE A 480 11.32 10.60 29.88
C ILE A 480 11.87 9.40 30.66
N THR A 481 11.14 8.90 31.66
CA THR A 481 11.50 7.69 32.43
C THR A 481 11.33 6.38 31.65
N ARG A 482 10.73 6.45 30.45
CA ARG A 482 10.51 5.33 29.54
C ARG A 482 11.22 5.53 28.18
N LEU A 483 12.33 6.26 28.17
CA LEU A 483 13.20 6.38 27.00
C LEU A 483 14.34 5.36 27.02
N ILE A 484 14.70 4.88 25.83
CA ILE A 484 15.81 3.95 25.59
C ILE A 484 16.79 4.63 24.65
N GLN A 485 18.03 4.80 25.10
CA GLN A 485 19.11 5.37 24.31
C GLN A 485 19.69 4.31 23.37
N LEU A 486 19.56 4.48 22.05
CA LEU A 486 19.96 3.48 21.06
C LEU A 486 21.47 3.16 21.12
N GLU A 487 22.30 4.20 21.27
CA GLU A 487 23.77 4.09 21.32
C GLU A 487 24.30 3.42 22.58
N ASP A 488 23.47 3.28 23.63
CA ASP A 488 23.83 2.54 24.83
C ASP A 488 23.55 1.03 24.66
N LEU A 489 22.69 0.66 23.69
CA LEU A 489 22.40 -0.73 23.33
C LEU A 489 23.36 -1.27 22.25
N ILE A 490 23.66 -0.50 21.20
CA ILE A 490 24.42 -0.97 20.03
C ILE A 490 25.52 0.00 19.61
N ASP A 491 26.56 -0.55 18.97
CA ASP A 491 27.57 0.27 18.30
C ASP A 491 27.05 0.66 16.91
N MET A 492 26.64 1.93 16.77
CA MET A 492 26.12 2.48 15.51
C MET A 492 27.17 2.47 14.37
N SER A 493 28.46 2.30 14.67
CA SER A 493 29.49 2.18 13.62
C SER A 493 29.37 0.90 12.79
N LEU A 494 28.69 -0.13 13.32
CA LEU A 494 28.40 -1.40 12.61
C LEU A 494 27.17 -1.32 11.70
N ILE A 495 26.33 -0.29 11.86
CA ILE A 495 25.06 -0.15 11.14
C ILE A 495 25.27 0.64 9.84
N GLU A 496 24.65 0.20 8.74
CA GLU A 496 24.63 0.89 7.44
C GLU A 496 23.36 1.72 7.27
N HIS A 497 22.21 1.12 7.60
CA HIS A 497 20.89 1.75 7.51
C HIS A 497 20.02 1.41 8.72
N THR A 498 19.10 2.32 9.04
CA THR A 498 18.06 2.14 10.07
C THR A 498 16.68 2.33 9.43
N ASP A 499 15.76 1.40 9.69
CA ASP A 499 14.39 1.41 9.18
C ASP A 499 13.40 1.73 10.31
N GLY A 500 12.29 2.38 9.99
CA GLY A 500 11.20 2.64 10.93
C GLY A 500 11.48 3.71 11.99
N TRP A 501 10.41 4.08 12.69
CA TRP A 501 10.35 4.80 13.95
C TRP A 501 8.90 4.68 14.47
N PRO A 502 8.64 4.47 15.77
CA PRO A 502 9.59 4.43 16.91
C PRO A 502 10.23 3.06 17.18
N LEU A 503 9.78 2.02 16.47
CA LEU A 503 10.50 0.76 16.34
C LEU A 503 11.68 0.93 15.38
N TYR A 504 12.81 0.29 15.68
CA TYR A 504 14.05 0.43 14.93
C TYR A 504 14.45 -0.88 14.26
N GLY A 505 14.37 -0.91 12.94
CA GLY A 505 14.98 -1.92 12.10
C GLY A 505 16.45 -1.60 11.86
N LEU A 506 17.33 -2.58 11.95
CA LEU A 506 18.78 -2.44 11.88
C LEU A 506 19.34 -3.25 10.72
N ARG A 507 20.10 -2.61 9.84
CA ARG A 507 20.81 -3.24 8.73
C ARG A 507 22.33 -3.11 8.95
N PRO A 508 23.01 -4.18 9.44
CA PRO A 508 24.45 -4.17 9.65
C PRO A 508 25.24 -4.11 8.33
N LYS A 509 26.42 -3.47 8.35
CA LYS A 509 27.33 -3.37 7.19
C LYS A 509 27.87 -4.73 6.73
N ASN A 510 28.10 -5.64 7.68
CA ASN A 510 28.48 -7.02 7.38
C ASN A 510 27.39 -7.95 7.92
N THR A 511 26.95 -8.91 7.10
CA THR A 511 25.97 -9.91 7.53
C THR A 511 26.45 -10.76 8.72
N ALA A 512 27.77 -10.92 8.89
CA ALA A 512 28.36 -11.60 10.03
C ALA A 512 28.13 -10.90 11.38
N ASP A 513 27.82 -9.61 11.39
CA ASP A 513 27.57 -8.84 12.62
C ASP A 513 26.11 -9.01 13.14
N LEU A 514 25.22 -9.61 12.34
CA LEU A 514 23.78 -9.74 12.64
C LEU A 514 23.48 -10.52 13.92
N HIS A 515 23.92 -11.78 14.00
CA HIS A 515 23.71 -12.62 15.20
C HIS A 515 24.45 -12.08 16.44
N PRO A 516 25.71 -11.60 16.37
CA PRO A 516 26.35 -10.92 17.49
C PRO A 516 25.59 -9.70 18.02
N LEU A 517 24.99 -8.88 17.14
CA LEU A 517 24.15 -7.75 17.52
C LEU A 517 22.85 -8.22 18.19
N TYR A 518 22.18 -9.22 17.62
CA TYR A 518 20.99 -9.85 18.21
C TYR A 518 21.27 -10.41 19.60
N ASP A 519 22.32 -11.22 19.78
CA ASP A 519 22.69 -11.82 21.06
C ASP A 519 23.01 -10.77 22.13
N LYS A 520 23.62 -9.64 21.74
CA LYS A 520 23.87 -8.51 22.65
C LYS A 520 22.55 -7.86 23.06
N LEU A 521 21.70 -7.50 22.09
CA LEU A 521 20.40 -6.88 22.33
C LEU A 521 19.48 -7.75 23.18
N GLN A 522 19.44 -9.06 22.92
CA GLN A 522 18.64 -10.02 23.66
C GLN A 522 19.07 -10.10 25.14
N LYS A 523 20.37 -10.02 25.45
CA LYS A 523 20.87 -9.94 26.83
C LYS A 523 20.41 -8.65 27.53
N HIS A 524 20.39 -7.52 26.82
CA HIS A 524 19.85 -6.28 27.36
C HIS A 524 18.33 -6.36 27.60
N ALA A 525 17.56 -6.92 26.66
CA ALA A 525 16.11 -7.10 26.77
C ALA A 525 15.68 -7.99 27.96
N VAL A 526 16.48 -9.02 28.30
CA VAL A 526 16.25 -9.84 29.52
C VAL A 526 16.33 -8.99 30.81
N THR A 527 17.13 -7.93 30.82
CA THR A 527 17.27 -7.02 31.97
C THR A 527 16.39 -5.77 31.91
N ASN A 528 15.88 -5.41 30.73
CA ASN A 528 15.08 -4.20 30.50
C ASN A 528 13.77 -4.57 29.77
N PRO A 529 12.60 -4.54 30.46
CA PRO A 529 11.31 -4.87 29.87
C PRO A 529 10.76 -3.77 28.93
N GLY A 530 11.50 -2.69 28.69
CA GLY A 530 11.10 -1.59 27.82
C GLY A 530 11.16 -1.88 26.32
N PHE A 531 11.73 -3.01 25.89
CA PHE A 531 11.76 -3.43 24.49
C PHE A 531 11.87 -4.93 24.29
N HIS A 532 11.50 -5.38 23.09
CA HIS A 532 11.70 -6.71 22.55
C HIS A 532 12.61 -6.66 21.31
N VAL A 533 13.21 -7.81 20.99
CA VAL A 533 14.20 -7.92 19.90
C VAL A 533 13.83 -9.12 19.04
N TYR A 534 13.78 -8.92 17.73
CA TYR A 534 13.40 -9.96 16.77
C TYR A 534 14.31 -9.99 15.56
N LEU A 535 14.65 -11.20 15.11
CA LEU A 535 15.21 -11.46 13.80
C LEU A 535 14.06 -11.77 12.84
N ARG A 536 14.00 -11.02 11.72
CA ARG A 536 12.94 -11.09 10.70
C ARG A 536 12.66 -12.52 10.24
N ASP A 537 13.74 -13.26 9.98
CA ASP A 537 13.70 -14.56 9.32
C ASP A 537 13.70 -15.75 10.30
N GLU A 538 13.78 -15.50 11.62
CA GLU A 538 13.92 -16.57 12.64
C GLU A 538 12.84 -16.57 13.71
N ASN A 539 12.47 -15.40 14.27
CA ASN A 539 11.60 -15.34 15.44
C ASN A 539 10.65 -14.14 15.51
N MET A 540 10.49 -13.39 14.41
CA MET A 540 9.43 -12.39 14.29
C MET A 540 8.05 -13.06 14.53
N PRO A 541 7.19 -12.52 15.40
CA PRO A 541 5.89 -13.13 15.69
C PRO A 541 5.01 -13.25 14.43
N GLU A 542 4.54 -14.46 14.12
CA GLU A 542 3.76 -14.72 12.89
C GLU A 542 2.52 -13.82 12.78
N ARG A 543 1.84 -13.57 13.91
CA ARG A 543 0.68 -12.66 14.01
C ARG A 543 0.94 -11.21 13.57
N TYR A 544 2.21 -10.79 13.47
CA TYR A 544 2.53 -9.46 12.96
C TYR A 544 2.47 -9.37 11.43
N HIS A 545 2.56 -10.51 10.71
CA HIS A 545 2.66 -10.53 9.24
C HIS A 545 3.70 -9.51 8.73
N PHE A 546 4.89 -9.57 9.35
CA PHE A 546 5.96 -8.58 9.19
C PHE A 546 7.34 -9.24 9.02
N SER A 547 7.42 -10.19 8.08
CA SER A 547 8.67 -10.93 7.79
C SER A 547 8.93 -11.11 6.29
N LYS A 548 7.90 -11.28 5.47
CA LYS A 548 8.00 -11.74 4.06
C LYS A 548 8.24 -10.60 3.07
N ASN A 549 9.15 -9.67 3.39
CA ASN A 549 9.53 -8.58 2.50
C ASN A 549 10.96 -8.07 2.78
N GLU A 550 11.77 -7.88 1.73
CA GLU A 550 13.17 -7.41 1.88
C GLU A 550 13.32 -5.95 2.35
N ARG A 551 12.24 -5.15 2.24
CA ARG A 551 12.13 -3.81 2.84
C ARG A 551 12.06 -3.84 4.37
N ILE A 552 11.78 -4.99 4.97
CA ILE A 552 11.86 -5.20 6.40
C ILE A 552 13.31 -5.52 6.76
N ALA A 553 13.91 -4.75 7.68
CA ALA A 553 15.26 -5.00 8.18
C ALA A 553 15.39 -6.41 8.79
N PRO A 554 16.59 -7.03 8.75
CA PRO A 554 16.79 -8.39 9.27
C PRO A 554 16.72 -8.46 10.81
N LEU A 555 16.96 -7.36 11.52
CA LEU A 555 16.94 -7.25 12.98
C LEU A 555 16.09 -6.06 13.41
N TRP A 556 15.19 -6.26 14.36
CA TRP A 556 14.29 -5.22 14.88
C TRP A 556 14.37 -5.09 16.39
N ILE A 557 14.39 -3.84 16.86
CA ILE A 557 14.12 -3.46 18.25
C ILE A 557 12.71 -2.86 18.29
N VAL A 558 11.78 -3.55 18.95
CA VAL A 558 10.38 -3.14 19.08
C VAL A 558 10.17 -2.65 20.52
N PRO A 559 9.94 -1.35 20.77
CA PRO A 559 9.70 -0.86 22.12
C PRO A 559 8.38 -1.43 22.67
N THR A 560 8.36 -1.69 23.97
CA THR A 560 7.12 -1.99 24.71
C THR A 560 6.25 -0.74 24.69
N THR A 561 4.92 -0.88 24.60
CA THR A 561 4.01 0.26 24.44
C THR A 561 4.24 1.35 25.50
N GLY A 562 4.34 2.60 25.06
CA GLY A 562 4.62 3.78 25.90
C GLY A 562 6.09 3.98 26.29
N TRP A 563 7.00 3.10 25.84
CA TRP A 563 8.43 3.38 25.76
C TRP A 563 8.79 3.96 24.39
N ALA A 564 9.90 4.69 24.29
CA ALA A 564 10.40 5.17 23.00
C ALA A 564 11.92 4.98 22.91
N ILE A 565 12.40 4.66 21.70
CA ILE A 565 13.83 4.58 21.40
C ILE A 565 14.26 5.91 20.79
N VAL A 566 15.35 6.47 21.28
CA VAL A 566 15.91 7.77 20.84
C VAL A 566 17.40 7.65 20.58
N THR A 567 17.88 8.42 19.61
CA THR A 567 19.30 8.69 19.40
C THR A 567 19.79 9.87 20.25
N LYS A 568 21.09 9.99 20.48
CA LYS A 568 21.70 11.11 21.24
C LYS A 568 21.59 12.44 20.52
N GLU A 569 21.43 12.42 19.19
CA GLU A 569 21.17 13.63 18.40
C GLU A 569 19.73 14.14 18.57
N GLU A 570 18.76 13.23 18.68
CA GLU A 570 17.36 13.59 18.95
C GLU A 570 17.14 14.02 20.40
N PHE A 571 17.57 13.19 21.36
CA PHE A 571 17.40 13.44 22.78
C PHE A 571 18.40 12.63 23.63
N ASP A 572 19.36 13.32 24.25
CA ASP A 572 20.21 12.72 25.30
C ASP A 572 19.37 12.48 26.56
N VAL A 573 19.13 11.20 26.87
CA VAL A 573 18.26 10.79 27.99
C VAL A 573 18.89 11.16 29.35
N ALA A 574 20.21 11.06 29.50
CA ALA A 574 20.89 11.33 30.76
C ALA A 574 20.89 12.82 31.09
N ASP A 575 21.24 13.67 30.11
CA ASP A 575 21.17 15.12 30.20
C ASP A 575 19.71 15.60 30.38
N GLY A 576 18.76 14.94 29.72
CA GLY A 576 17.34 15.21 29.86
C GLY A 576 16.82 14.99 31.28
N ILE A 577 17.16 13.85 31.89
CA ILE A 577 16.80 13.54 33.28
C ILE A 577 17.50 14.51 34.25
N GLN A 578 18.79 14.79 34.05
CA GLN A 578 19.56 15.70 34.91
C GLN A 578 19.01 17.13 34.93
N HIS A 579 18.56 17.63 33.78
CA HIS A 579 18.09 19.01 33.63
C HIS A 579 16.56 19.15 33.60
N GLY A 580 15.81 18.07 33.86
CA GLY A 580 14.33 18.09 33.86
C GLY A 580 13.72 18.47 32.52
N LYS A 581 14.36 18.10 31.40
CA LYS A 581 13.82 18.38 30.06
C LYS A 581 12.58 17.53 29.80
N THR A 582 11.63 18.08 29.04
CA THR A 582 10.49 17.31 28.54
C THR A 582 10.85 16.70 27.19
N TYR A 583 10.60 15.40 27.01
CA TYR A 583 10.68 14.75 25.71
C TYR A 583 9.56 15.25 24.78
N SER A 584 9.77 15.18 23.48
CA SER A 584 8.76 15.43 22.45
C SER A 584 9.03 14.50 21.26
N PRO A 585 8.01 13.84 20.69
CA PRO A 585 6.57 14.00 20.96
C PRO A 585 6.15 13.50 22.35
N LYS A 586 4.90 13.82 22.74
CA LYS A 586 4.25 13.39 23.99
C LYS A 586 3.30 12.21 23.80
N GLY A 587 2.81 12.03 22.58
CA GLY A 587 2.10 10.84 22.12
C GLY A 587 2.94 10.11 21.07
N LEU A 588 2.84 8.79 21.01
CA LEU A 588 3.52 7.96 20.03
C LEU A 588 2.71 6.70 19.73
N HIS A 589 2.92 6.11 18.56
CA HIS A 589 2.22 4.92 18.05
C HIS A 589 3.19 4.08 17.21
N GLY A 590 2.77 2.93 16.66
CA GLY A 590 3.65 1.99 15.95
C GLY A 590 4.01 0.73 16.72
N TYR A 591 3.54 0.61 17.96
CA TYR A 591 3.71 -0.54 18.83
C TYR A 591 2.93 -1.78 18.36
N ASP A 592 2.94 -2.83 19.19
CA ASP A 592 2.13 -4.02 19.02
C ASP A 592 0.65 -3.68 18.73
N HIS A 593 0.18 -4.16 17.58
CA HIS A 593 -1.14 -3.87 17.03
C HIS A 593 -2.31 -4.42 17.87
N GLU A 594 -2.08 -5.42 18.73
CA GLU A 594 -3.11 -5.95 19.64
C GLU A 594 -3.21 -5.18 20.96
N HIS A 595 -2.24 -4.31 21.26
CA HIS A 595 -2.20 -3.57 22.51
C HIS A 595 -3.39 -2.59 22.62
N PRO A 596 -4.11 -2.50 23.77
CA PRO A 596 -5.29 -1.65 23.91
C PRO A 596 -5.10 -0.19 23.47
N LEU A 597 -3.94 0.40 23.74
CA LEU A 597 -3.61 1.77 23.33
C LEU A 597 -3.47 1.96 21.81
N MET A 598 -3.26 0.91 21.02
CA MET A 598 -3.13 0.97 19.56
C MET A 598 -4.46 0.69 18.82
N ARG A 599 -5.53 0.37 19.54
CA ARG A 599 -6.83 0.03 18.96
C ARG A 599 -7.47 1.21 18.23
N ALA A 600 -7.92 0.93 17.02
CA ALA A 600 -8.60 1.85 16.10
C ALA A 600 -10.13 1.73 16.21
N ILE A 601 -10.86 2.62 15.53
CA ILE A 601 -12.32 2.58 15.38
C ILE A 601 -12.72 2.03 13.99
N PHE A 602 -13.90 1.42 13.94
CA PHE A 602 -14.67 1.21 12.72
C PHE A 602 -16.15 1.44 13.06
N ILE A 603 -16.84 2.29 12.29
CA ILE A 603 -18.27 2.56 12.47
C ILE A 603 -18.90 2.75 11.09
N ALA A 604 -19.95 1.98 10.78
CA ALA A 604 -20.59 2.01 9.47
C ALA A 604 -22.12 2.15 9.57
N ARG A 605 -22.70 2.99 8.71
CA ARG A 605 -24.15 3.17 8.59
C ARG A 605 -24.54 3.47 7.14
N GLY A 606 -25.67 2.92 6.68
CA GLY A 606 -26.20 3.14 5.34
C GLY A 606 -26.80 1.88 4.72
N PRO A 607 -27.30 1.97 3.47
CA PRO A 607 -28.06 0.89 2.84
C PRO A 607 -27.30 -0.41 2.55
N ALA A 608 -25.97 -0.39 2.47
CA ALA A 608 -25.14 -1.60 2.39
C ALA A 608 -24.98 -2.31 3.74
N PHE A 609 -25.41 -1.66 4.84
CA PHE A 609 -25.30 -2.16 6.21
C PHE A 609 -26.71 -2.38 6.81
N PRO A 610 -27.50 -3.36 6.34
CA PRO A 610 -28.90 -3.59 6.72
C PRO A 610 -29.05 -4.27 8.10
N HIS A 611 -28.39 -3.73 9.10
CA HIS A 611 -28.38 -4.23 10.47
C HIS A 611 -29.40 -3.46 11.33
N ALA A 612 -29.81 -4.03 12.46
CA ALA A 612 -30.57 -3.26 13.44
C ALA A 612 -29.71 -2.10 14.00
N PRO A 613 -30.29 -0.94 14.35
CA PRO A 613 -29.54 0.12 15.00
C PRO A 613 -28.81 -0.38 16.25
N ASN A 614 -27.62 0.18 16.52
CA ASN A 614 -26.76 -0.16 17.66
C ASN A 614 -26.22 -1.61 17.61
N SER A 615 -26.11 -2.20 16.41
CA SER A 615 -25.59 -3.57 16.21
C SER A 615 -24.09 -3.65 16.47
N ARG A 616 -23.67 -4.62 17.30
CA ARG A 616 -22.26 -4.94 17.53
C ARG A 616 -21.81 -6.09 16.62
N VAL A 617 -20.58 -6.01 16.09
CA VAL A 617 -19.84 -7.13 15.48
C VAL A 617 -18.61 -7.48 16.34
N GLU A 618 -17.99 -8.63 16.11
CA GLU A 618 -16.71 -8.95 16.79
C GLU A 618 -15.58 -8.01 16.32
N PRO A 619 -14.57 -7.74 17.16
CA PRO A 619 -13.36 -7.07 16.73
C PRO A 619 -12.68 -7.80 15.57
N PHE A 620 -12.17 -7.04 14.61
CA PHE A 620 -11.45 -7.54 13.43
C PHE A 620 -10.27 -6.64 13.09
N GLN A 621 -9.41 -7.09 12.18
CA GLN A 621 -8.21 -6.35 11.74
C GLN A 621 -8.49 -5.47 10.52
N ASN A 622 -7.81 -4.34 10.40
CA ASN A 622 -8.06 -3.34 9.35
C ASN A 622 -7.90 -3.82 7.90
N ILE A 623 -7.23 -4.95 7.65
CA ILE A 623 -7.22 -5.67 6.36
C ILE A 623 -8.64 -5.97 5.84
N GLU A 624 -9.62 -6.12 6.73
CA GLU A 624 -10.99 -6.49 6.38
C GLU A 624 -11.79 -5.34 5.74
N VAL A 625 -11.34 -4.09 5.93
CA VAL A 625 -12.06 -2.91 5.46
C VAL A 625 -12.15 -2.87 3.93
N TYR A 626 -11.10 -3.29 3.21
CA TYR A 626 -11.10 -3.31 1.74
C TYR A 626 -12.26 -4.13 1.16
N ASN A 627 -12.48 -5.35 1.67
CA ASN A 627 -13.57 -6.21 1.23
C ASN A 627 -14.94 -5.60 1.57
N ILE A 628 -15.08 -5.04 2.78
CA ILE A 628 -16.30 -4.37 3.24
C ILE A 628 -16.67 -3.19 2.33
N ILE A 629 -15.70 -2.35 1.95
CA ILE A 629 -15.96 -1.23 1.05
C ILE A 629 -16.20 -1.69 -0.39
N CYS A 630 -15.48 -2.72 -0.88
CA CYS A 630 -15.77 -3.33 -2.18
C CYS A 630 -17.22 -3.82 -2.27
N ASP A 631 -17.68 -4.59 -1.27
CA ASP A 631 -19.05 -5.10 -1.23
C ASP A 631 -20.07 -3.95 -1.15
N SER A 632 -19.78 -2.88 -0.40
CA SER A 632 -20.66 -1.70 -0.28
C SER A 632 -20.94 -0.98 -1.60
N LEU A 633 -20.02 -1.16 -2.57
CA LEU A 633 -20.08 -0.58 -3.92
C LEU A 633 -20.46 -1.62 -5.00
N ASN A 634 -20.65 -2.89 -4.63
CA ASN A 634 -20.78 -4.05 -5.52
C ASN A 634 -19.55 -4.26 -6.44
N LEU A 635 -18.35 -3.97 -5.94
CA LEU A 635 -17.09 -4.29 -6.60
C LEU A 635 -16.70 -5.75 -6.33
N VAL A 636 -16.05 -6.37 -7.32
CA VAL A 636 -15.29 -7.59 -7.09
C VAL A 636 -13.95 -7.20 -6.46
N PRO A 637 -13.63 -7.59 -5.22
CA PRO A 637 -12.33 -7.31 -4.61
C PRO A 637 -11.22 -8.12 -5.30
N ASN A 638 -10.02 -7.55 -5.39
CA ASN A 638 -8.83 -8.31 -5.76
C ASN A 638 -8.40 -9.26 -4.62
N PRO A 639 -7.55 -10.27 -4.91
CA PRO A 639 -6.98 -11.13 -3.87
C PRO A 639 -6.26 -10.31 -2.80
N ASN A 640 -6.69 -10.46 -1.56
CA ASN A 640 -6.20 -9.74 -0.39
C ASN A 640 -6.19 -10.65 0.85
N ASN A 641 -5.76 -10.15 2.00
CA ASN A 641 -5.65 -10.94 3.24
C ASN A 641 -6.94 -10.98 4.06
N GLY A 642 -7.91 -10.09 3.79
CA GLY A 642 -9.21 -10.08 4.46
C GLY A 642 -10.14 -11.24 4.03
N THR A 643 -11.05 -11.59 4.93
CA THR A 643 -11.99 -12.71 4.84
C THR A 643 -13.46 -12.31 5.06
N ILE A 644 -13.73 -11.19 5.71
CA ILE A 644 -15.06 -10.67 6.04
C ILE A 644 -15.71 -10.06 4.79
N ARG A 645 -17.01 -10.34 4.62
CA ARG A 645 -17.86 -9.88 3.52
C ARG A 645 -19.18 -9.34 4.06
N LEU A 646 -19.88 -8.51 3.30
CA LEU A 646 -21.21 -8.04 3.66
C LEU A 646 -22.31 -9.08 3.35
N PRO A 647 -23.42 -9.12 4.14
CA PRO A 647 -23.67 -8.34 5.36
C PRO A 647 -22.85 -8.84 6.56
N LEU A 648 -22.55 -7.96 7.52
CA LEU A 648 -21.73 -8.31 8.67
C LEU A 648 -22.50 -9.21 9.65
N LYS A 649 -21.80 -10.18 10.23
CA LYS A 649 -22.35 -11.06 11.27
C LYS A 649 -22.33 -10.36 12.63
N THR A 650 -23.51 -10.01 13.14
CA THR A 650 -23.66 -9.32 14.43
C THR A 650 -23.64 -10.30 15.62
N VAL A 651 -23.23 -9.79 16.78
CA VAL A 651 -23.08 -10.53 18.05
C VAL A 651 -23.83 -9.85 19.20
N GLY A 652 -24.99 -9.27 18.87
CA GLY A 652 -25.85 -8.50 19.76
C GLY A 652 -25.77 -6.99 19.49
N THR A 653 -26.07 -6.19 20.52
CA THR A 653 -26.04 -4.73 20.47
C THR A 653 -25.07 -4.15 21.50
N HIS A 654 -24.61 -2.90 21.32
CA HIS A 654 -23.73 -2.26 22.29
C HIS A 654 -24.48 -1.96 23.60
N THR A 655 -23.93 -2.46 24.71
CA THR A 655 -24.39 -2.21 26.09
C THR A 655 -23.27 -1.59 26.92
N GLN A 656 -23.59 -0.99 28.08
CA GLN A 656 -22.59 -0.45 29.01
C GLN A 656 -21.57 -1.51 29.47
N GLU A 657 -22.00 -2.74 29.71
CA GLU A 657 -21.13 -3.86 30.12
C GLU A 657 -20.11 -4.24 29.03
N THR A 658 -20.48 -4.10 27.76
CA THR A 658 -19.62 -4.44 26.60
C THR A 658 -18.74 -3.29 26.13
N SER A 659 -18.59 -2.25 26.94
CA SER A 659 -17.92 -1.01 26.56
C SER A 659 -16.47 -0.99 27.05
N LEU A 660 -15.50 -0.76 26.16
CA LEU A 660 -14.05 -0.79 26.44
C LEU A 660 -13.61 -0.05 27.70
N GLU A 661 -12.91 -0.69 28.63
CA GLU A 661 -12.23 0.05 29.70
C GLU A 661 -11.22 1.05 29.10
N GLU A 662 -11.11 2.26 29.67
CA GLU A 662 -10.09 3.22 29.23
C GLU A 662 -8.72 2.69 29.67
N PRO A 663 -7.83 2.34 28.74
CA PRO A 663 -6.55 1.74 29.09
C PRO A 663 -5.69 2.74 29.84
N GLY A 664 -5.20 2.36 31.02
CA GLY A 664 -4.23 3.15 31.77
C GLY A 664 -2.95 3.34 30.97
N ASP A 665 -2.31 4.50 31.16
CA ASP A 665 -0.96 4.71 30.62
C ASP A 665 0.03 3.72 31.27
N PRO A 666 1.04 3.22 30.53
CA PRO A 666 1.98 2.24 31.05
C PRO A 666 2.72 2.75 32.29
N GLU A 667 2.70 1.99 33.39
CA GLU A 667 3.38 2.36 34.63
C GLU A 667 4.87 2.68 34.37
N ALA A 668 5.38 3.76 34.96
CA ALA A 668 6.81 4.00 34.98
C ALA A 668 7.52 2.86 35.75
N PRO A 669 8.71 2.41 35.31
CA PRO A 669 9.45 1.38 36.02
C PRO A 669 9.73 1.85 37.45
N LYS A 670 9.21 1.10 38.43
CA LYS A 670 9.43 1.39 39.86
C LYS A 670 10.93 1.32 40.13
N SER A 671 11.55 2.47 40.40
CA SER A 671 12.96 2.52 40.79
C SER A 671 13.16 1.60 41.99
N SER A 672 14.06 0.62 41.87
CA SER A 672 14.45 -0.25 42.97
C SER A 672 15.26 0.55 43.98
N SER A 673 14.58 1.34 44.81
CA SER A 673 15.18 1.96 45.98
C SER A 673 15.72 0.86 46.89
N ALA A 674 16.98 1.02 47.30
CA ALA A 674 17.74 -0.02 47.99
C ALA A 674 17.03 -0.49 49.27
N SER A 675 17.29 -1.75 49.63
CA SER A 675 16.69 -2.46 50.76
C SER A 675 16.62 -1.61 52.05
N ALA A 676 15.41 -1.20 52.42
CA ALA A 676 15.12 -0.87 53.81
C ALA A 676 15.11 -2.17 54.63
N ILE A 677 16.07 -2.30 55.54
CA ILE A 677 16.26 -3.47 56.40
C ILE A 677 15.02 -3.66 57.30
N PRO A 678 14.40 -4.84 57.36
CA PRO A 678 13.31 -5.10 58.29
C PRO A 678 13.88 -5.32 59.71
N SER A 679 13.75 -4.31 60.57
CA SER A 679 14.10 -4.41 61.99
C SER A 679 13.09 -5.30 62.74
N THR A 680 13.36 -6.60 62.80
CA THR A 680 12.61 -7.56 63.63
C THR A 680 13.06 -7.54 65.09
N ILE A 681 12.14 -7.25 66.02
CA ILE A 681 12.19 -7.79 67.39
C ILE A 681 10.78 -8.34 67.74
N PRO A 682 10.66 -9.55 68.31
CA PRO A 682 9.37 -10.26 68.41
C PRO A 682 8.74 -10.20 69.81
N THR A 683 7.42 -10.36 69.88
CA THR A 683 6.74 -10.82 71.11
C THR A 683 5.63 -11.81 70.78
N SER A 684 5.80 -13.05 71.24
CA SER A 684 4.80 -14.12 71.20
C SER A 684 3.68 -13.91 72.23
N SER A 685 2.45 -14.32 71.92
CA SER A 685 1.36 -14.48 72.90
C SER A 685 0.61 -15.80 72.64
N PRO A 686 0.38 -16.64 73.67
CA PRO A 686 -0.14 -18.00 73.48
C PRO A 686 -1.67 -18.11 73.60
N SER A 687 -2.17 -19.28 73.21
CA SER A 687 -3.56 -19.75 73.32
C SER A 687 -4.07 -19.96 74.76
N SER A 688 -5.37 -19.73 74.98
CA SER A 688 -6.13 -20.22 76.16
C SER A 688 -7.59 -20.57 75.81
N PRO A 689 -8.18 -21.65 76.39
CA PRO A 689 -9.57 -22.06 76.17
C PRO A 689 -10.52 -21.90 77.39
N SER A 690 -11.83 -21.92 77.12
CA SER A 690 -12.97 -22.44 77.94
C SER A 690 -13.38 -21.87 79.33
N SER A 691 -14.71 -21.93 79.57
CA SER A 691 -15.49 -21.99 80.84
C SER A 691 -15.73 -20.73 81.73
N GLU A 692 -16.96 -20.18 81.64
CA GLU A 692 -18.06 -20.04 82.66
C GLU A 692 -17.81 -20.18 84.19
N PRO A 693 -18.74 -19.79 85.15
CA PRO A 693 -20.10 -19.17 85.02
C PRO A 693 -20.56 -18.13 86.13
N SER A 694 -21.86 -17.72 86.08
CA SER A 694 -22.77 -17.24 87.19
C SER A 694 -22.71 -15.76 87.67
N GLN A 695 -23.81 -15.02 87.97
CA GLN A 695 -25.02 -15.34 88.77
C GLN A 695 -26.28 -14.44 88.49
N THR A 696 -27.48 -15.06 88.58
CA THR A 696 -28.81 -14.56 89.08
C THR A 696 -29.40 -13.19 88.64
N SER A 697 -30.67 -13.05 88.20
CA SER A 697 -31.89 -13.44 88.94
C SER A 697 -33.22 -13.58 88.13
N SER A 698 -34.11 -14.47 88.61
CA SER A 698 -35.61 -14.49 88.57
C SER A 698 -36.46 -14.18 87.31
N GLN A 699 -36.95 -15.24 86.63
CA GLN A 699 -38.37 -15.75 86.54
C GLN A 699 -39.62 -14.81 86.47
N PRO A 700 -40.84 -15.29 86.05
CA PRO A 700 -41.19 -16.31 85.02
C PRO A 700 -42.55 -16.13 84.23
N SER A 701 -42.76 -16.94 83.17
CA SER A 701 -44.06 -17.50 82.65
C SER A 701 -45.15 -16.57 82.05
N LEU A 702 -46.09 -16.97 81.15
CA LEU A 702 -46.64 -18.26 80.62
C LEU A 702 -46.67 -18.26 79.06
N HIS A 703 -46.46 -19.37 78.32
CA HIS A 703 -47.43 -20.40 77.82
C HIS A 703 -48.71 -19.85 77.13
N THR A 704 -49.21 -20.35 75.99
CA THR A 704 -49.44 -21.76 75.53
C THR A 704 -49.25 -21.99 74.01
N GLY A 705 -49.46 -23.24 73.51
CA GLY A 705 -49.17 -23.66 72.11
C GLY A 705 -50.36 -24.23 71.26
N PRO A 706 -50.24 -25.40 70.58
CA PRO A 706 -50.66 -25.63 69.17
C PRO A 706 -51.83 -26.68 69.04
N PRO A 707 -52.07 -27.51 67.97
CA PRO A 707 -51.54 -27.61 66.57
C PRO A 707 -52.57 -27.95 65.41
N SER A 708 -52.08 -28.05 64.15
CA SER A 708 -52.46 -28.92 63.00
C SER A 708 -53.89 -29.02 62.38
N SER A 709 -53.99 -28.90 61.02
CA SER A 709 -54.69 -29.79 60.01
C SER A 709 -55.25 -29.07 58.75
N ILE A 710 -55.84 -29.80 57.77
CA ILE A 710 -55.95 -29.57 56.29
C ILE A 710 -57.34 -30.11 55.80
N PRO A 711 -58.10 -29.60 54.76
CA PRO A 711 -57.70 -29.12 53.40
C PRO A 711 -58.52 -27.93 52.76
N ASP A 712 -58.42 -27.81 51.42
CA ASP A 712 -59.15 -27.03 50.36
C ASP A 712 -60.72 -26.97 50.41
N PRO A 713 -61.46 -26.13 49.60
CA PRO A 713 -61.12 -25.46 48.31
C PRO A 713 -61.61 -23.98 48.06
N ARG A 714 -61.49 -23.51 46.78
CA ARG A 714 -61.83 -22.22 46.09
C ARG A 714 -63.33 -21.75 46.19
N PRO A 715 -63.83 -20.57 45.64
CA PRO A 715 -63.27 -19.65 44.61
C PRO A 715 -63.55 -18.10 44.65
N ASP A 716 -63.01 -17.39 43.64
CA ASP A 716 -63.40 -16.15 42.93
C ASP A 716 -63.76 -14.80 43.60
N ALA A 717 -63.07 -13.72 43.17
CA ALA A 717 -63.64 -12.39 42.88
C ALA A 717 -62.74 -11.59 41.90
N VAL A 718 -63.34 -10.91 40.92
CA VAL A 718 -62.67 -10.06 39.89
C VAL A 718 -63.22 -8.63 39.99
N ILE A 719 -62.42 -7.60 39.64
CA ILE A 719 -62.87 -6.36 38.94
C ILE A 719 -61.67 -5.53 38.48
N SER A 720 -61.80 -4.90 37.30
CA SER A 720 -60.81 -4.04 36.63
C SER A 720 -61.31 -2.59 36.52
N ILE A 721 -60.42 -1.61 36.28
CA ILE A 721 -60.79 -0.21 35.95
C ILE A 721 -59.88 0.32 34.81
N PRO A 722 -60.42 0.93 33.72
CA PRO A 722 -59.66 1.51 32.61
C PRO A 722 -59.93 3.06 32.45
N PRO A 723 -59.91 3.73 31.26
CA PRO A 723 -59.06 4.93 31.02
C PRO A 723 -59.86 6.20 30.56
N LEU A 724 -59.19 7.28 30.08
CA LEU A 724 -59.86 8.39 29.36
C LEU A 724 -58.96 9.33 28.50
N GLU A 725 -59.63 10.12 27.65
CA GLU A 725 -59.23 10.94 26.47
C GLU A 725 -59.86 12.36 26.56
N ALA A 726 -59.61 13.41 25.74
CA ALA A 726 -58.54 13.89 24.84
C ALA A 726 -58.98 15.31 24.32
N SER A 727 -58.55 15.77 23.12
CA SER A 727 -59.09 16.93 22.34
C SER A 727 -58.63 18.35 22.81
N SER A 728 -58.03 19.25 21.98
CA SER A 728 -58.52 20.09 20.83
C SER A 728 -59.42 21.28 21.25
N ALA A 729 -59.53 22.46 20.59
CA ALA A 729 -58.80 23.20 19.52
C ALA A 729 -59.34 24.66 19.41
N ALA A 730 -58.73 25.50 18.55
CA ALA A 730 -59.26 26.74 17.90
C ALA A 730 -59.04 28.17 18.50
N ASP A 731 -58.98 29.12 17.55
CA ASP A 731 -58.67 30.58 17.50
C ASP A 731 -59.93 31.47 17.82
N PRO A 732 -60.07 32.83 17.62
CA PRO A 732 -59.19 33.86 16.99
C PRO A 732 -59.16 35.33 17.55
N GLY A 733 -58.24 36.16 17.01
CA GLY A 733 -58.32 37.65 16.84
C GLY A 733 -58.13 38.57 18.07
N GLU A 734 -57.91 39.90 17.99
CA GLU A 734 -57.39 40.83 16.94
C GLU A 734 -56.99 42.18 17.63
N PHE A 735 -56.27 43.09 16.94
CA PHE A 735 -55.95 44.51 17.26
C PHE A 735 -54.68 44.90 18.07
N SER A 736 -53.95 45.87 17.48
CA SER A 736 -52.74 46.60 17.93
C SER A 736 -53.12 47.96 18.61
N PRO A 737 -52.25 48.99 18.87
CA PRO A 737 -50.85 49.24 18.46
C PRO A 737 -49.92 49.94 19.50
N VAL A 738 -48.73 50.37 19.03
CA VAL A 738 -48.02 51.67 19.30
C VAL A 738 -46.49 51.52 19.55
N LEU A 739 -45.72 52.09 18.63
CA LEU A 739 -44.30 52.48 18.73
C LEU A 739 -44.20 53.98 19.05
N VAL A 740 -43.35 54.38 20.01
CA VAL A 740 -42.51 55.63 20.09
C VAL A 740 -41.55 55.41 21.27
N GLY A 741 -40.25 55.77 21.31
CA GLY A 741 -39.29 56.34 20.33
C GLY A 741 -38.00 56.71 21.10
N VAL A 742 -36.83 56.15 20.76
CA VAL A 742 -35.71 56.73 19.97
C VAL A 742 -34.81 57.73 20.73
N ASP A 743 -33.52 57.37 20.83
CA ASP A 743 -32.25 58.17 20.81
C ASP A 743 -31.14 57.27 21.39
N GLU A 744 -29.88 57.17 20.94
CA GLU A 744 -29.16 57.62 19.73
C GLU A 744 -27.93 56.64 19.51
N PRO A 745 -26.99 56.82 18.55
CA PRO A 745 -26.20 55.69 18.00
C PRO A 745 -24.95 55.25 18.79
N VAL A 746 -24.63 53.95 18.70
CA VAL A 746 -23.34 53.37 19.12
C VAL A 746 -22.41 53.17 17.92
N PRO A 747 -21.21 53.79 17.90
CA PRO A 747 -20.18 53.51 16.91
C PRO A 747 -19.23 52.36 17.33
N GLU A 748 -18.53 51.84 16.33
CA GLU A 748 -17.55 50.75 16.32
C GLU A 748 -16.65 50.60 17.57
N THR A 749 -16.54 49.38 18.09
CA THR A 749 -15.48 48.98 19.05
C THR A 749 -14.73 47.72 18.63
N GLU A 750 -13.53 47.97 18.13
CA GLU A 750 -12.26 47.27 18.37
C GLU A 750 -12.07 45.77 18.00
N ARG A 751 -10.98 45.56 17.26
CA ARG A 751 -10.43 44.27 16.82
C ARG A 751 -9.79 43.54 18.02
N PRO A 752 -9.78 42.19 18.05
CA PRO A 752 -9.01 41.46 19.06
C PRO A 752 -7.51 41.77 18.93
N VAL A 753 -6.88 41.96 20.08
CA VAL A 753 -5.50 42.45 20.25
C VAL A 753 -4.48 41.43 19.74
N VAL A 754 -3.49 41.93 19.00
CA VAL A 754 -2.26 41.18 18.66
C VAL A 754 -1.44 40.98 19.92
N ASN A 755 -1.19 39.73 20.31
CA ASN A 755 -0.31 39.44 21.44
C ASN A 755 1.15 39.78 21.10
N ASP A 756 1.79 40.43 22.06
CA ASP A 756 3.12 41.05 21.98
C ASP A 756 4.27 40.03 21.79
N GLU A 757 5.12 40.24 20.77
CA GLU A 757 6.29 39.39 20.46
C GLU A 757 7.49 39.60 21.43
N SER A 758 7.31 40.34 22.54
CA SER A 758 8.39 40.73 23.45
C SER A 758 8.97 39.62 24.36
N LYS A 759 8.39 38.40 24.36
CA LYS A 759 8.75 37.31 25.30
C LYS A 759 9.32 36.03 24.70
N MET A 760 9.84 36.04 23.47
CA MET A 760 10.67 34.91 23.01
C MET A 760 12.11 35.00 23.54
N THR A 761 12.59 33.91 24.12
CA THR A 761 14.00 33.72 24.49
C THR A 761 14.88 33.68 23.25
N ASP A 762 16.17 34.01 23.38
CA ASP A 762 17.08 34.01 22.22
C ASP A 762 17.31 32.60 21.64
N LYS A 763 17.05 31.54 22.41
CA LYS A 763 17.02 30.15 21.91
C LYS A 763 15.82 29.89 21.01
N GLU A 764 14.62 30.35 21.39
CA GLU A 764 13.42 30.25 20.55
C GLU A 764 13.56 31.10 19.28
N LYS A 765 14.09 32.32 19.39
CA LYS A 765 14.43 33.15 18.21
C LYS A 765 15.44 32.46 17.31
N THR A 766 16.44 31.75 17.87
CA THR A 766 17.43 30.99 17.08
C THR A 766 16.79 29.79 16.39
N PHE A 767 15.90 29.05 17.07
CA PHE A 767 15.14 27.95 16.47
C PHE A 767 14.21 28.43 15.35
N TRP A 768 13.40 29.47 15.60
CA TRP A 768 12.53 30.05 14.57
C TRP A 768 13.31 30.69 13.42
N LYS A 769 14.50 31.23 13.67
CA LYS A 769 15.41 31.72 12.62
C LYS A 769 16.00 30.57 11.80
N TRP A 770 16.43 29.46 12.42
CA TRP A 770 16.89 28.25 11.73
C TRP A 770 15.76 27.61 10.91
N PHE A 771 14.54 27.53 11.46
CA PHE A 771 13.36 26.99 10.78
C PHE A 771 12.95 27.88 9.60
N LYS A 772 12.91 29.21 9.78
CA LYS A 772 12.67 30.17 8.68
C LYS A 772 13.78 30.12 7.63
N ASP A 773 15.06 30.03 8.01
CA ASP A 773 16.19 29.93 7.06
C ASP A 773 16.14 28.62 6.24
N ARG A 774 15.68 27.52 6.84
CA ARG A 774 15.44 26.24 6.15
C ARG A 774 14.21 26.31 5.23
N LEU A 775 13.15 27.01 5.65
CA LEU A 775 11.94 27.27 4.84
C LEU A 775 12.20 28.23 3.66
N ASP A 776 13.03 29.26 3.88
CA ASP A 776 13.36 30.26 2.86
C ASP A 776 14.45 29.76 1.90
N LYS A 777 15.30 28.81 2.29
CA LYS A 777 16.10 28.00 1.34
C LYS A 777 15.23 27.18 0.40
N VAL A 778 14.14 26.58 0.90
CA VAL A 778 13.15 25.89 0.05
C VAL A 778 12.44 26.89 -0.88
N LYS A 779 11.97 28.03 -0.38
CA LYS A 779 11.37 29.08 -1.24
C LYS A 779 12.35 29.65 -2.27
N GLY A 780 13.63 29.82 -1.92
CA GLY A 780 14.66 30.27 -2.86
C GLY A 780 14.88 29.30 -4.02
N TRP A 781 14.76 27.99 -3.76
CA TRP A 781 14.82 26.95 -4.79
C TRP A 781 13.60 26.96 -5.71
N PHE A 782 12.39 27.19 -5.17
CA PHE A 782 11.17 27.36 -5.98
C PHE A 782 11.12 28.70 -6.74
N ALA A 783 11.62 29.80 -6.15
CA ALA A 783 11.71 31.11 -6.81
C ALA A 783 12.73 31.14 -7.96
N GLY A 784 13.75 30.28 -7.92
CA GLY A 784 14.75 30.12 -8.99
C GLY A 784 14.26 29.42 -10.26
N LYS A 785 13.01 28.94 -10.31
CA LYS A 785 12.40 28.25 -11.47
C LYS A 785 11.12 28.91 -12.01
N GLY A 786 10.85 30.16 -11.61
CA GLY A 786 9.59 30.87 -11.88
C GLY A 786 9.72 32.23 -12.57
N LYS A 787 10.75 32.46 -13.38
CA LYS A 787 10.88 33.67 -14.22
C LYS A 787 11.48 33.37 -15.60
N ASP A 788 10.64 32.87 -16.49
CA ASP A 788 10.67 33.20 -17.92
C ASP A 788 9.26 32.98 -18.51
N SER A 789 8.92 33.75 -19.56
CA SER A 789 7.61 33.77 -20.24
C SER A 789 6.40 34.39 -19.48
N LYS A 790 6.32 35.72 -19.47
CA LYS A 790 5.06 36.43 -19.80
C LYS A 790 5.37 37.53 -20.83
N GLY A 791 4.73 37.45 -21.98
CA GLY A 791 4.92 38.36 -23.11
C GLY A 791 4.31 39.74 -22.87
N LYS A 792 4.77 40.72 -23.66
CA LYS A 792 4.24 42.08 -23.68
C LYS A 792 3.19 42.24 -24.78
N GLU A 793 1.99 42.62 -24.36
CA GLU A 793 1.13 43.63 -25.01
C GLU A 793 0.80 44.64 -23.89
N GLY A 794 0.69 45.95 -24.08
CA GLY A 794 0.99 46.81 -25.22
C GLY A 794 0.91 48.28 -24.76
N GLU A 795 1.60 49.17 -25.47
CA GLU A 795 1.42 50.64 -25.52
C GLU A 795 1.61 51.56 -24.29
N ASN A 796 2.30 52.67 -24.60
CA ASN A 796 2.22 54.04 -24.08
C ASN A 796 2.60 54.41 -22.63
N LYS A 797 3.77 55.08 -22.57
CA LYS A 797 4.09 56.15 -21.60
C LYS A 797 3.09 57.31 -21.74
N GLU A 798 2.72 58.00 -20.66
CA GLU A 798 3.33 59.26 -20.16
C GLU A 798 2.39 59.99 -19.16
N GLY A 799 2.93 60.87 -18.29
CA GLY A 799 2.15 61.67 -17.32
C GLY A 799 2.28 61.21 -15.85
N LYS A 800 3.34 61.55 -15.12
CA LYS A 800 3.50 62.79 -14.31
C LYS A 800 2.33 63.13 -13.36
N SER A 801 2.63 63.02 -12.05
CA SER A 801 2.23 63.91 -10.95
C SER A 801 0.76 64.40 -10.85
N GLY A 802 0.04 63.90 -9.85
CA GLY A 802 -1.27 64.43 -9.45
C GLY A 802 -1.66 64.00 -8.04
N ASN A 803 -1.22 64.74 -7.03
CA ASN A 803 -1.74 64.65 -5.66
C ASN A 803 -3.03 65.47 -5.59
N VAL A 804 -4.15 64.93 -5.09
CA VAL A 804 -5.27 65.68 -4.47
C VAL A 804 -6.30 64.71 -3.86
N LYS A 805 -6.89 65.12 -2.73
CA LYS A 805 -7.96 64.43 -2.00
C LYS A 805 -9.33 64.61 -2.68
N GLU A 806 -10.32 63.89 -2.14
CA GLU A 806 -11.64 64.43 -1.72
C GLU A 806 -12.89 64.00 -2.51
N SER A 807 -13.97 63.79 -1.73
CA SER A 807 -15.40 63.83 -2.09
C SER A 807 -16.05 62.68 -2.90
N ARG A 808 -16.78 61.83 -2.15
CA ARG A 808 -18.17 61.37 -2.40
C ARG A 808 -18.51 60.76 -3.77
N ARG A 809 -18.83 59.46 -3.77
CA ARG A 809 -20.20 59.02 -3.50
C ARG A 809 -20.25 57.56 -3.05
#